data_AF-A0A975IZD7-F1
#
_entry.id   AF-A0A975IZD7-F1
#
_cell.length_a   1.000
_cell.length_b   1.000
_cell.length_c   1.000
_cell.angle_alpha   90.00
_cell.angle_beta   90.00
_cell.angle_gamma   90.00
#
_symmetry.space_group_name_H-M   'P 1'
#
loop_
_entity.id
_entity.type
_entity.pdbx_description
1 polymer ?
#
loop_
_entity_poly.entity_id
_entity_poly.type
_entity_poly.pdbx_seq_one_letter_code
_entity_poly.pdbx_strand_id
1 'polypeptide(L)'
;MAGGQEPAPAAAKAPDFSTGFQQLISLGLPPLKDAEWITASANENGDDYELREVLEGLKGGGWKMQVEGKATFLGMGAVDLSEPADTGGSGGGGLLGNLFGGGSKKKGKAGDLIADATKLIANLNNAGKSEKLRENIEYRADSLGKLLIFAAQLHQTGHPEEANRLATAVFSLGASPETVIDTAVNQLAARDLNRVTEAFFTSHDWTAYDRDLKSLIARYSRGWDHLLAAQMLQPVVAKRAANQPAPKPELRGIPLKPEALAALEATLQVGKATIDDEALNAFARENQIDPSYLKNPRYRQQLIEMMTQSGGSRSTAALWLIQNPPAADATNPWDQLKRLNMDALPALAAVAADDTLTYSRNNRGGGSRYFSSSESPAERAVKAYRDMDRPLTRGELACQLIESTLPGTGNETREADTLAQAALEFWKTNRNKSRLELIQVFLADGSEQQKFIALDVLATMPDKTARTAFEAQVLADNQALSSLDAVTTYLTLHKAEAKEFFSRFSTALKSQAEGVDLDRIRNGYQIRRDGGLDKFLRKLSILVGGESPRKLVLDLAKAEKTDAQQIRTVGEALAKSSPAEFIALYLEAAASSKRAETSSAFLQMLLTSDHPEQEEKPDAPKPLPPAHIPYWKTLLANDSTLPDGGTLRNVAATTMERMLQGEEFQATYFESYRLDSAATDAVMVARALERVEGKEPGPFPNATQVSAARMNDLVGQAKAAKPEDIPALVKGWSLAEKLAFKAWRTDPANKDMIPASMIASRKRVLPPEDGPRNPAAAKASETLTSLGIPPGTTLDADRLLSLVDKLAAEAKTRSGLLVSFYGSDGLDTGFTTQVLPCFDPDSKKSAAFAMATYSMYTVSSLFESGSDSSTPPEGMVLVNFGSSSGRSQHLTWTLANGTVTAPADTTPLRNAMTALDQPDAQTLYLMISVLHREDTAKAANLRRALNSEGDTDDSE
;
A
#
# COMPACT_ATOMS: atom_id res chain seq x y z
N MET A 1 59.01 -9.46 -6.43
CA MET A 1 59.13 -8.03 -6.79
C MET A 1 57.89 -7.33 -6.25
N ALA A 2 58.03 -6.60 -5.15
CA ALA A 2 56.95 -5.78 -4.61
C ALA A 2 56.79 -4.57 -5.55
N GLY A 3 55.71 -4.54 -6.33
CA GLY A 3 55.36 -3.38 -7.14
C GLY A 3 54.98 -2.26 -6.19
N GLY A 4 55.89 -1.30 -5.98
CA GLY A 4 55.57 -0.07 -5.28
C GLY A 4 54.49 0.65 -6.07
N GLN A 5 53.28 0.74 -5.52
CA GLN A 5 52.30 1.70 -6.00
C GLN A 5 52.92 3.09 -5.85
N GLU A 6 53.22 3.73 -6.98
CA GLU A 6 53.53 5.16 -7.00
C GLU A 6 52.43 5.91 -6.22
N PRO A 7 52.80 6.83 -5.31
CA PRO A 7 51.81 7.62 -4.60
C PRO A 7 50.92 8.32 -5.62
N ALA A 8 49.61 8.11 -5.51
CA ALA A 8 48.63 8.71 -6.41
C ALA A 8 48.90 10.23 -6.49
N PRO A 9 48.97 10.81 -7.70
CA PRO A 9 49.26 12.24 -7.86
C PRO A 9 48.29 13.05 -7.01
N ALA A 10 48.81 14.07 -6.31
CA ALA A 10 48.01 14.94 -5.46
C ALA A 10 46.80 15.47 -6.25
N ALA A 11 45.59 15.18 -5.78
CA ALA A 11 44.37 15.57 -6.47
C ALA A 11 44.39 17.09 -6.71
N ALA A 12 44.13 17.50 -7.95
CA ALA A 12 44.03 18.91 -8.29
C ALA A 12 42.95 19.55 -7.39
N LYS A 13 43.26 20.73 -6.84
CA LYS A 13 42.32 21.48 -6.00
C LYS A 13 41.04 21.74 -6.80
N ALA A 14 39.89 21.38 -6.25
CA ALA A 14 38.60 21.61 -6.89
C ALA A 14 38.39 23.13 -7.16
N PRO A 15 37.72 23.50 -8.28
CA PRO A 15 37.32 24.88 -8.51
C PRO A 15 36.47 25.42 -7.37
N ASP A 16 36.53 26.74 -7.13
CA ASP A 16 35.72 27.39 -6.10
C ASP A 16 34.36 27.82 -6.67
N PHE A 17 33.28 27.19 -6.19
CA PHE A 17 31.90 27.45 -6.58
C PHE A 17 31.12 28.27 -5.52
N SER A 18 31.80 28.83 -4.51
CA SER A 18 31.15 29.52 -3.38
C SER A 18 30.14 30.59 -3.82
N THR A 19 30.48 31.39 -4.83
CA THR A 19 29.56 32.41 -5.39
C THR A 19 28.29 31.78 -5.97
N GLY A 20 28.39 30.65 -6.68
CA GLY A 20 27.24 29.94 -7.23
C GLY A 20 26.36 29.33 -6.13
N PHE A 21 26.97 28.78 -5.08
CA PHE A 21 26.21 28.31 -3.91
C PHE A 21 25.46 29.45 -3.21
N GLN A 22 26.09 30.63 -3.06
CA GLN A 22 25.40 31.81 -2.52
C GLN A 22 24.24 32.27 -3.40
N GLN A 23 24.35 32.12 -4.72
CA GLN A 23 23.24 32.39 -5.63
C GLN A 23 22.08 31.42 -5.40
N LEU A 24 22.33 30.11 -5.32
CA LEU A 24 21.29 29.11 -4.99
C LEU A 24 20.65 29.39 -3.62
N ILE A 25 21.44 29.81 -2.64
CA ILE A 25 20.94 30.22 -1.32
C ILE A 25 20.03 31.44 -1.43
N SER A 26 20.44 32.46 -2.19
CA SER A 26 19.64 33.67 -2.42
C SER A 26 18.35 33.41 -3.21
N LEU A 27 18.30 32.32 -3.99
CA LEU A 27 17.11 31.83 -4.67
C LEU A 27 16.13 31.10 -3.72
N GLY A 28 16.46 30.99 -2.42
CA GLY A 28 15.52 30.57 -1.39
C GLY A 28 15.81 29.21 -0.76
N LEU A 29 17.02 28.65 -0.87
CA LEU A 29 17.32 27.43 -0.10
C LEU A 29 17.04 27.67 1.40
N PRO A 30 16.40 26.72 2.11
CA PRO A 30 16.12 26.89 3.53
C PRO A 30 17.42 27.12 4.30
N PRO A 31 17.47 28.09 5.23
CA PRO A 31 18.67 28.33 6.00
C PRO A 31 18.97 27.16 6.94
N LEU A 32 20.20 26.65 6.89
CA LEU A 32 20.69 25.56 7.74
C LEU A 32 21.39 26.04 9.02
N LYS A 33 21.12 27.27 9.45
CA LYS A 33 21.65 27.77 10.72
C LYS A 33 21.08 26.94 11.87
N ASP A 34 21.97 26.42 12.72
CA ASP A 34 21.62 25.57 13.88
C ASP A 34 20.96 24.22 13.50
N ALA A 35 21.03 23.82 12.22
CA ALA A 35 20.52 22.52 11.77
C ALA A 35 21.48 21.38 12.15
N GLU A 36 20.92 20.25 12.55
CA GLU A 36 21.66 19.04 12.93
C GLU A 36 21.57 18.02 11.80
N TRP A 37 22.71 17.56 11.27
CA TRP A 37 22.74 16.43 10.34
C TRP A 37 22.40 15.14 11.09
N ILE A 38 21.33 14.46 10.70
CA ILE A 38 20.84 13.27 11.42
C ILE A 38 20.75 12.04 10.52
N THR A 39 20.86 10.87 11.16
CA THR A 39 20.50 9.58 10.59
C THR A 39 18.97 9.50 10.46
N ALA A 40 18.45 10.00 9.35
CA ALA A 40 17.16 9.55 8.86
C ALA A 40 17.42 8.34 7.96
N SER A 41 16.58 7.31 8.02
CA SER A 41 16.53 6.38 6.89
C SER A 41 16.31 7.26 5.67
N ALA A 42 17.27 7.30 4.73
CA ALA A 42 17.07 7.94 3.44
C ALA A 42 15.66 7.57 2.98
N ASN A 43 14.84 8.53 2.60
CA ASN A 43 13.47 8.28 2.16
C ASN A 43 13.53 7.26 1.02
N GLU A 44 13.44 5.96 1.33
CA GLU A 44 13.34 4.87 0.35
C GLU A 44 12.00 4.93 -0.38
N ASN A 45 11.13 5.86 0.02
CA ASN A 45 9.83 6.14 -0.58
C ASN A 45 9.88 7.19 -1.69
N GLY A 46 11.02 7.83 -1.95
CA GLY A 46 11.17 8.71 -3.10
C GLY A 46 11.54 7.89 -4.33
N ASP A 47 10.93 8.17 -5.48
CA ASP A 47 11.21 7.58 -6.79
C ASP A 47 12.67 7.76 -7.29
N ASP A 48 13.59 8.15 -6.40
CA ASP A 48 15.02 8.34 -6.64
C ASP A 48 15.78 6.99 -6.68
N TYR A 49 15.18 5.97 -7.29
CA TYR A 49 15.81 4.66 -7.54
C TYR A 49 17.20 4.81 -8.19
N GLU A 50 17.37 5.89 -8.95
CA GLU A 50 18.59 6.27 -9.65
C GLU A 50 19.76 6.64 -8.73
N LEU A 51 19.48 7.16 -7.53
CA LEU A 51 20.49 7.55 -6.56
C LEU A 51 20.86 6.39 -5.61
N ARG A 52 20.10 5.29 -5.60
CA ARG A 52 20.24 4.21 -4.61
C ARG A 52 21.67 3.69 -4.46
N GLU A 53 22.38 3.47 -5.56
CA GLU A 53 23.75 2.93 -5.57
C GLU A 53 24.79 3.95 -5.08
N VAL A 54 24.61 5.24 -5.39
CA VAL A 54 25.54 6.29 -4.95
C VAL A 54 25.30 6.72 -3.51
N LEU A 55 24.08 6.58 -3.00
CA LEU A 55 23.73 6.83 -1.60
C LEU A 55 24.01 5.63 -0.69
N GLU A 56 24.44 4.50 -1.26
CA GLU A 56 24.67 3.27 -0.52
C GLU A 56 25.70 3.47 0.60
N GLY A 57 25.23 3.21 1.83
CA GLY A 57 26.03 3.22 3.04
C GLY A 57 26.38 4.62 3.58
N LEU A 58 25.68 5.68 3.15
CA LEU A 58 25.62 6.93 3.90
C LEU A 58 24.86 6.70 5.22
N LYS A 59 25.28 7.35 6.30
CA LYS A 59 24.67 7.21 7.64
C LYS A 59 23.59 8.25 7.89
N GLY A 60 23.80 9.49 7.43
CA GLY A 60 22.83 10.57 7.47
C GLY A 60 21.93 10.60 6.24
N GLY A 61 20.76 11.22 6.40
CA GLY A 61 19.76 11.34 5.34
C GLY A 61 19.16 12.73 5.19
N GLY A 62 19.53 13.68 6.05
CA GLY A 62 19.02 15.05 6.00
C GLY A 62 19.27 15.86 7.28
N TRP A 63 18.72 17.06 7.26
CA TRP A 63 18.87 18.08 8.29
C TRP A 63 17.65 18.13 9.19
N LYS A 64 17.85 18.03 10.49
CA LYS A 64 16.84 18.35 11.49
C LYS A 64 17.00 19.81 11.89
N MET A 65 15.91 20.56 11.87
CA MET A 65 15.92 21.99 12.18
C MET A 65 14.69 22.40 13.00
N GLN A 66 14.67 23.64 13.46
CA GLN A 66 13.55 24.26 14.14
C GLN A 66 13.03 25.42 13.30
N VAL A 67 11.79 25.31 12.82
CA VAL A 67 11.12 26.38 12.06
C VAL A 67 9.88 26.77 12.84
N GLU A 68 9.82 28.03 13.27
CA GLU A 68 8.72 28.57 14.09
C GLU A 68 8.44 27.75 15.37
N GLY A 69 9.51 27.23 15.99
CA GLY A 69 9.41 26.41 17.21
C GLY A 69 8.94 24.97 16.99
N LYS A 70 8.74 24.55 15.73
CA LYS A 70 8.44 23.17 15.37
C LYS A 70 9.68 22.49 14.81
N ALA A 71 9.93 21.26 15.25
CA ALA A 71 10.95 20.42 14.63
C ALA A 71 10.54 20.11 13.19
N THR A 72 11.42 20.37 12.24
CA THR A 72 11.24 20.10 10.81
C THR A 72 12.43 19.30 10.29
N PHE A 73 12.24 18.61 9.17
CA PHE A 73 13.25 17.82 8.49
C PHE A 73 13.39 18.30 7.04
N LEU A 74 14.64 18.43 6.59
CA LEU A 74 14.98 18.70 5.21
C LEU A 74 15.84 17.55 4.70
N GLY A 75 15.32 16.73 3.79
CA GLY A 75 16.07 15.64 3.19
C GLY A 75 17.36 16.13 2.51
N MET A 76 18.35 15.26 2.37
CA MET A 76 19.58 15.55 1.63
C MET A 76 19.26 16.00 0.20
N GLY A 77 19.67 17.22 -0.17
CA GLY A 77 19.39 17.77 -1.50
C GLY A 77 17.92 18.16 -1.73
N ALA A 78 17.05 17.98 -0.73
CA ALA A 78 15.67 18.43 -0.80
C ALA A 78 15.57 19.95 -0.60
N VAL A 79 14.49 20.52 -1.11
CA VAL A 79 14.16 21.94 -0.98
C VAL A 79 12.94 22.17 -0.07
N ASP A 80 12.10 21.14 0.06
CA ASP A 80 10.88 21.12 0.87
C ASP A 80 11.14 20.67 2.30
N LEU A 81 10.57 21.40 3.24
CA LEU A 81 10.53 20.99 4.64
C LEU A 81 9.40 19.99 4.83
N SER A 82 9.71 18.85 5.44
CA SER A 82 8.70 17.96 5.99
C SER A 82 8.65 18.10 7.51
N GLU A 83 7.50 17.76 8.10
CA GLU A 83 7.54 17.35 9.49
C GLU A 83 8.48 16.15 9.58
N PRO A 84 9.39 16.08 10.58
CA PRO A 84 10.24 14.92 10.74
C PRO A 84 9.28 13.74 10.81
N ALA A 85 9.41 12.81 9.87
CA ALA A 85 8.66 11.58 9.95
C ALA A 85 8.85 11.07 11.39
N ASP A 86 7.75 10.83 12.10
CA ASP A 86 7.81 10.02 13.30
C ASP A 86 8.34 8.66 12.79
N THR A 87 9.67 8.48 12.81
CA THR A 87 10.48 7.53 12.02
C THR A 87 10.32 6.08 12.52
N GLY A 88 9.08 5.68 12.82
CA GLY A 88 8.71 4.39 13.36
C GLY A 88 7.58 3.66 12.62
N GLY A 89 7.17 4.10 11.42
CA GLY A 89 6.11 3.44 10.63
C GLY A 89 6.62 2.96 9.27
N SER A 90 6.21 1.75 8.87
CA SER A 90 6.67 1.01 7.69
C SER A 90 6.65 1.77 6.36
N GLY A 91 7.65 1.49 5.52
CA GLY A 91 7.75 1.93 4.14
C GLY A 91 6.60 1.44 3.26
N GLY A 92 5.58 2.28 3.15
CA GLY A 92 4.54 2.21 2.13
C GLY A 92 3.86 3.57 2.10
N GLY A 93 4.14 4.38 1.09
CA GLY A 93 3.53 5.69 0.86
C GLY A 93 2.06 5.59 0.44
N GLY A 94 1.24 4.86 1.20
CA GLY A 94 -0.18 4.67 0.98
C GLY A 94 -0.91 4.38 2.29
N LEU A 95 -2.23 4.60 2.24
CA LEU A 95 -3.21 4.42 3.33
C LEU A 95 -2.96 3.18 4.21
N LEU A 96 -2.44 2.09 3.64
CA LEU A 96 -2.20 0.81 4.31
C LEU A 96 -0.94 0.77 5.20
N GLY A 97 0.08 1.61 4.97
CA GLY A 97 1.30 1.63 5.79
C GLY A 97 1.09 2.21 7.19
N ASN A 98 0.13 3.13 7.32
CA ASN A 98 -0.24 3.75 8.60
C ASN A 98 -1.23 2.88 9.40
N LEU A 99 -1.96 1.97 8.75
CA LEU A 99 -2.98 1.10 9.37
C LEU A 99 -2.39 0.02 10.29
N PHE A 100 -1.10 -0.34 10.16
CA PHE A 100 -0.55 -1.53 10.84
C PHE A 100 0.77 -1.32 11.62
N GLY A 101 1.27 -0.09 11.76
CA GLY A 101 2.60 0.18 12.31
C GLY A 101 2.64 1.06 13.57
N GLY A 102 2.38 0.47 14.75
CA GLY A 102 2.64 1.12 16.05
C GLY A 102 4.11 1.02 16.46
N GLY A 103 5.00 1.83 15.87
CA GLY A 103 6.42 1.86 16.21
C GLY A 103 6.81 3.02 17.13
N SER A 104 7.69 2.74 18.10
CA SER A 104 8.27 3.72 19.01
C SER A 104 9.14 4.75 18.28
N LYS A 105 8.98 6.03 18.62
CA LYS A 105 9.74 7.19 18.11
C LYS A 105 11.24 7.04 18.33
N LYS A 106 11.99 6.52 17.36
CA LYS A 106 13.46 6.56 17.42
C LYS A 106 13.91 7.98 17.09
N LYS A 107 14.47 8.69 18.07
CA LYS A 107 15.18 9.95 17.82
C LYS A 107 16.31 9.67 16.83
N GLY A 108 16.33 10.36 15.68
CA GLY A 108 17.46 10.30 14.75
C GLY A 108 18.76 10.62 15.49
N LYS A 109 19.82 9.84 15.26
CA LYS A 109 21.14 10.07 15.85
C LYS A 109 21.88 11.11 15.02
N ALA A 110 22.75 11.90 15.64
CA ALA A 110 23.66 12.77 14.89
C ALA A 110 24.47 11.95 13.88
N GLY A 111 24.47 12.35 12.62
CA GLY A 111 25.26 11.76 11.55
C GLY A 111 26.64 12.43 11.45
N ASP A 112 27.57 11.78 10.77
CA ASP A 112 28.88 12.37 10.42
C ASP A 112 28.80 12.93 8.99
N LEU A 113 28.44 14.22 8.91
CA LEU A 113 28.22 14.92 7.64
C LEU A 113 29.42 14.84 6.71
N ILE A 114 30.64 15.01 7.24
CA ILE A 114 31.87 15.02 6.44
C ILE A 114 32.19 13.63 5.92
N ALA A 115 32.04 12.60 6.75
CA ALA A 115 32.22 11.22 6.31
C ALA A 115 31.21 10.84 5.22
N ASP A 116 29.94 11.23 5.38
CA ASP A 116 28.90 10.97 4.40
C ASP A 116 29.16 11.71 3.08
N ALA A 117 29.48 13.01 3.13
CA ALA A 117 29.81 13.78 1.94
C ALA A 117 31.04 13.20 1.20
N THR A 118 32.09 12.85 1.93
CA THR A 118 33.29 12.23 1.35
C THR A 118 32.98 10.90 0.68
N LYS A 119 32.15 10.07 1.32
CA LYS A 119 31.73 8.78 0.77
C LYS A 119 30.86 8.94 -0.47
N LEU A 120 29.93 9.90 -0.48
CA LEU A 120 29.12 10.22 -1.64
C LEU A 120 29.99 10.66 -2.82
N ILE A 121 30.95 11.56 -2.60
CA ILE A 121 31.90 11.99 -3.63
C ILE A 121 32.71 10.80 -4.16
N ALA A 122 33.15 9.89 -3.28
CA ALA A 122 33.86 8.68 -3.69
C ALA A 122 32.99 7.73 -4.53
N ASN A 123 31.71 7.55 -4.15
CA ASN A 123 30.75 6.75 -4.90
C ASN A 123 30.46 7.35 -6.29
N LEU A 124 30.30 8.67 -6.40
CA LEU A 124 30.07 9.36 -7.68
C LEU A 124 31.28 9.27 -8.63
N ASN A 125 32.50 9.32 -8.09
CA ASN A 125 33.73 9.15 -8.88
C ASN A 125 34.00 7.70 -9.27
N ASN A 126 33.33 6.73 -8.63
CA ASN A 126 33.45 5.32 -8.98
C ASN A 126 32.62 5.02 -10.23
N ALA A 127 33.29 4.67 -11.32
CA ALA A 127 32.63 4.39 -12.61
C ALA A 127 31.53 3.33 -12.49
N GLY A 128 31.74 2.23 -11.76
CA GLY A 128 30.73 1.17 -11.61
C GLY A 128 29.51 1.58 -10.78
N LYS A 129 29.70 2.40 -9.74
CA LYS A 129 28.56 2.91 -8.93
C LYS A 129 27.81 4.07 -9.60
N SER A 130 28.46 4.76 -10.53
CA SER A 130 27.89 5.86 -11.30
C SER A 130 27.45 5.46 -12.70
N GLU A 131 27.63 4.20 -13.10
CA GLU A 131 27.36 3.69 -14.45
C GLU A 131 25.93 3.98 -14.85
N LYS A 132 24.98 3.60 -13.98
CA LYS A 132 23.57 3.92 -14.17
C LYS A 132 23.35 5.42 -14.35
N LEU A 133 23.97 6.28 -13.52
CA LEU A 133 23.85 7.75 -13.65
C LEU A 133 24.37 8.27 -14.99
N ARG A 134 25.36 7.59 -15.59
CA ARG A 134 25.96 7.96 -16.88
C ARG A 134 25.19 7.44 -18.09
N GLU A 135 24.49 6.32 -17.98
CA GLU A 135 23.81 5.69 -19.13
C GLU A 135 22.53 6.41 -19.57
N ASN A 136 21.85 7.13 -18.66
CA ASN A 136 20.58 7.82 -18.94
C ASN A 136 20.59 9.29 -18.50
N ILE A 137 21.56 10.07 -18.96
CA ILE A 137 21.78 11.46 -18.51
C ILE A 137 20.52 12.34 -18.64
N GLU A 138 19.71 12.14 -19.69
CA GLU A 138 18.48 12.93 -19.93
C GLU A 138 17.39 12.69 -18.89
N TYR A 139 17.23 11.46 -18.39
CA TYR A 139 16.23 11.12 -17.37
C TYR A 139 16.69 11.47 -15.95
N ARG A 140 18.00 11.68 -15.76
CA ARG A 140 18.66 11.74 -14.45
C ARG A 140 19.10 13.13 -14.03
N ALA A 141 18.74 14.15 -14.82
CA ALA A 141 19.07 15.54 -14.54
C ALA A 141 18.51 15.98 -13.16
N ASP A 142 17.31 15.50 -12.80
CA ASP A 142 16.65 15.78 -11.51
C ASP A 142 17.50 15.32 -10.32
N SER A 143 18.02 14.10 -10.40
CA SER A 143 18.92 13.51 -9.41
C SER A 143 20.22 14.32 -9.26
N LEU A 144 20.82 14.77 -10.35
CA LEU A 144 22.04 15.59 -10.31
C LEU A 144 21.78 17.01 -9.75
N GLY A 145 20.63 17.61 -10.08
CA GLY A 145 20.19 18.88 -9.50
C GLY A 145 20.05 18.81 -7.97
N LYS A 146 19.47 17.72 -7.45
CA LYS A 146 19.37 17.46 -5.99
C LYS A 146 20.75 17.40 -5.33
N LEU A 147 21.71 16.73 -5.96
CA LEU A 147 23.08 16.63 -5.44
C LEU A 147 23.81 17.98 -5.46
N LEU A 148 23.56 18.84 -6.47
CA LEU A 148 24.08 20.21 -6.48
C LEU A 148 23.48 21.06 -5.36
N ILE A 149 22.19 20.89 -5.07
CA ILE A 149 21.53 21.52 -3.92
C ILE A 149 22.19 21.06 -2.61
N PHE A 150 22.51 19.77 -2.48
CA PHE A 150 23.22 19.27 -1.31
C PHE A 150 24.64 19.86 -1.19
N ALA A 151 25.35 20.07 -2.30
CA ALA A 151 26.63 20.79 -2.27
C ALA A 151 26.47 22.23 -1.73
N ALA A 152 25.42 22.95 -2.14
CA ALA A 152 25.13 24.27 -1.59
C ALA A 152 24.79 24.23 -0.09
N GLN A 153 24.08 23.20 0.37
CA GLN A 153 23.80 22.97 1.78
C GLN A 153 25.08 22.73 2.59
N LEU A 154 26.02 21.89 2.10
CA LEU A 154 27.34 21.69 2.71
C LEU A 154 28.09 23.01 2.88
N HIS A 155 28.10 23.84 1.82
CA HIS A 155 28.71 25.16 1.88
C HIS A 155 28.06 26.04 2.95
N GLN A 156 26.73 26.07 3.04
CA GLN A 156 25.98 26.86 4.03
C GLN A 156 26.31 26.47 5.48
N THR A 157 26.69 25.21 5.70
CA THR A 157 27.09 24.66 7.01
C THR A 157 28.59 24.75 7.34
N GLY A 158 29.38 25.44 6.50
CA GLY A 158 30.80 25.67 6.76
C GLY A 158 31.75 24.59 6.21
N HIS A 159 31.32 23.82 5.21
CA HIS A 159 32.10 22.75 4.56
C HIS A 159 32.36 23.06 3.07
N PRO A 160 33.08 24.16 2.75
CA PRO A 160 33.25 24.62 1.37
C PRO A 160 34.14 23.68 0.53
N GLU A 161 35.08 22.96 1.14
CA GLU A 161 35.94 22.03 0.40
C GLU A 161 35.14 20.83 -0.13
N GLU A 162 34.34 20.21 0.72
CA GLU A 162 33.46 19.10 0.36
C GLU A 162 32.39 19.54 -0.63
N ALA A 163 31.80 20.73 -0.42
CA ALA A 163 30.84 21.32 -1.35
C ALA A 163 31.42 21.46 -2.76
N ASN A 164 32.62 22.04 -2.89
CA ASN A 164 33.29 22.25 -4.17
C ASN A 164 33.68 20.93 -4.86
N ARG A 165 34.13 19.94 -4.09
CA ARG A 165 34.44 18.60 -4.60
C ARG A 165 33.18 17.87 -5.07
N LEU A 166 32.08 17.96 -4.32
CA LEU A 166 30.80 17.36 -4.71
C LEU A 166 30.26 18.00 -6.00
N ALA A 167 30.23 19.33 -6.09
CA ALA A 167 29.81 20.02 -7.31
C ALA A 167 30.67 19.63 -8.52
N THR A 168 32.00 19.51 -8.36
CA THR A 168 32.89 19.03 -9.42
C THR A 168 32.50 17.64 -9.90
N ALA A 169 32.23 16.70 -8.98
CA ALA A 169 31.81 15.35 -9.32
C ALA A 169 30.46 15.35 -10.05
N VAL A 170 29.47 16.10 -9.56
CA VAL A 170 28.14 16.22 -10.17
C VAL A 170 28.23 16.81 -11.59
N PHE A 171 29.00 17.89 -11.80
CA PHE A 171 29.17 18.49 -13.13
C PHE A 171 29.90 17.57 -14.11
N SER A 172 30.76 16.66 -13.63
CA SER A 172 31.42 15.67 -14.49
C SER A 172 30.49 14.54 -14.97
N LEU A 173 29.34 14.36 -14.32
CA LEU A 173 28.36 13.31 -14.65
C LEU A 173 27.19 13.83 -15.50
N GLY A 174 26.86 15.12 -15.41
CA GLY A 174 25.79 15.72 -16.23
C GLY A 174 26.19 15.92 -17.70
N ALA A 175 25.19 16.05 -18.58
CA ALA A 175 25.42 16.36 -20.00
C ALA A 175 26.16 17.69 -20.18
N SER A 176 25.83 18.67 -19.31
CA SER A 176 26.50 19.95 -19.19
C SER A 176 26.33 20.50 -17.77
N PRO A 177 27.25 21.37 -17.29
CA PRO A 177 27.05 22.10 -16.04
C PRO A 177 25.75 22.90 -16.01
N GLU A 178 25.36 23.50 -17.14
CA GLU A 178 24.14 24.27 -17.30
C GLU A 178 22.89 23.44 -17.01
N THR A 179 22.80 22.22 -17.54
CA THR A 179 21.66 21.32 -17.28
C THR A 179 21.51 20.99 -15.80
N VAL A 180 22.62 20.74 -15.10
CA VAL A 180 22.60 20.46 -13.65
C VAL A 180 22.13 21.69 -12.87
N ILE A 181 22.64 22.88 -13.22
CA ILE A 181 22.24 24.14 -12.58
C ILE A 181 20.77 24.43 -12.84
N ASP A 182 20.33 24.36 -14.10
CA ASP A 182 18.95 24.60 -14.51
C ASP A 182 18.02 23.63 -13.75
N THR A 183 18.39 22.37 -13.61
CA THR A 183 17.58 21.41 -12.84
C THR A 183 17.51 21.72 -11.33
N ALA A 184 18.62 22.16 -10.72
CA ALA A 184 18.61 22.61 -9.33
C ALA A 184 17.70 23.85 -9.14
N VAL A 185 17.75 24.79 -10.09
CA VAL A 185 16.86 25.96 -10.10
C VAL A 185 15.41 25.55 -10.29
N ASN A 186 15.12 24.59 -11.17
CA ASN A 186 13.78 24.07 -11.42
C ASN A 186 13.15 23.53 -10.14
N GLN A 187 13.90 22.78 -9.32
CA GLN A 187 13.42 22.25 -8.05
C GLN A 187 13.08 23.34 -7.03
N LEU A 188 13.93 24.37 -6.92
CA LEU A 188 13.66 25.53 -6.08
C LEU A 188 12.41 26.28 -6.54
N ALA A 189 12.27 26.50 -7.85
CA ALA A 189 11.12 27.17 -8.43
C ALA A 189 9.82 26.36 -8.28
N ALA A 190 9.88 25.03 -8.45
CA ALA A 190 8.74 24.13 -8.26
C ALA A 190 8.24 24.16 -6.81
N ARG A 191 9.14 24.10 -5.82
CA ARG A 191 8.78 24.30 -4.41
C ARG A 191 8.12 25.65 -4.17
N ASP A 192 8.75 26.72 -4.65
CA ASP A 192 8.26 28.07 -4.41
C ASP A 192 6.89 28.30 -5.06
N LEU A 193 6.67 27.74 -6.25
CA LEU A 193 5.36 27.70 -6.90
C LEU A 193 4.34 26.96 -6.03
N ASN A 194 4.64 25.73 -5.60
CA ASN A 194 3.75 24.95 -4.73
C ASN A 194 3.37 25.73 -3.47
N ARG A 195 4.34 26.40 -2.83
CA ARG A 195 4.08 27.24 -1.63
C ARG A 195 3.15 28.41 -1.94
N VAL A 196 3.36 29.10 -3.07
CA VAL A 196 2.52 30.23 -3.49
C VAL A 196 1.11 29.78 -3.87
N THR A 197 0.99 28.64 -4.55
CA THR A 197 -0.29 28.00 -4.88
C THR A 197 -1.05 27.54 -3.63
N GLU A 198 -0.38 26.89 -2.68
CA GLU A 198 -0.99 26.48 -1.40
C GLU A 198 -1.45 27.67 -0.57
N ALA A 199 -0.63 28.73 -0.51
CA ALA A 199 -1.02 29.97 0.15
C ALA A 199 -2.27 30.58 -0.49
N PHE A 200 -2.39 30.51 -1.82
CA PHE A 200 -3.60 30.93 -2.52
C PHE A 200 -4.82 30.07 -2.16
N PHE A 201 -4.75 28.75 -2.21
CA PHE A 201 -5.91 27.90 -1.86
C PHE A 201 -6.28 27.96 -0.38
N THR A 202 -5.34 28.36 0.49
CA THR A 202 -5.62 28.63 1.89
C THR A 202 -6.31 29.99 2.09
N SER A 203 -5.83 31.04 1.42
CA SER A 203 -6.28 32.43 1.66
C SER A 203 -7.40 32.90 0.73
N HIS A 204 -7.54 32.29 -0.44
CA HIS A 204 -8.37 32.71 -1.56
C HIS A 204 -8.07 34.15 -2.04
N ASP A 205 -6.87 34.66 -1.80
CA ASP A 205 -6.45 36.02 -2.16
C ASP A 205 -5.77 36.07 -3.54
N TRP A 206 -6.55 36.42 -4.57
CA TRP A 206 -6.05 36.59 -5.94
C TRP A 206 -4.99 37.69 -6.07
N THR A 207 -5.04 38.75 -5.26
CA THR A 207 -4.07 39.84 -5.31
C THR A 207 -2.72 39.40 -4.74
N ALA A 208 -2.72 38.65 -3.64
CA ALA A 208 -1.51 38.03 -3.11
C ALA A 208 -0.92 37.03 -4.12
N TYR A 209 -1.75 36.20 -4.74
CA TYR A 209 -1.30 35.22 -5.74
C TYR A 209 -0.69 35.88 -6.99
N ASP A 210 -1.29 36.93 -7.54
CA ASP A 210 -0.71 37.69 -8.67
C ASP A 210 0.66 38.29 -8.32
N ARG A 211 0.76 38.94 -7.15
CA ARG A 211 2.00 39.55 -6.66
C ARG A 211 3.10 38.49 -6.51
N ASP A 212 2.78 37.39 -5.87
CA ASP A 212 3.76 36.36 -5.54
C ASP A 212 4.19 35.60 -6.80
N LEU A 213 3.27 35.28 -7.71
CA LEU A 213 3.57 34.68 -9.01
C LEU A 213 4.47 35.58 -9.88
N LYS A 214 4.19 36.90 -9.95
CA LYS A 214 5.08 37.88 -10.61
C LYS A 214 6.48 37.86 -9.99
N SER A 215 6.56 37.78 -8.66
CA SER A 215 7.85 37.70 -7.96
C SER A 215 8.60 36.41 -8.30
N LEU A 216 7.92 35.28 -8.48
CA LEU A 216 8.55 34.02 -8.90
C LEU A 216 9.09 34.12 -10.32
N ILE A 217 8.29 34.62 -11.26
CA ILE A 217 8.71 34.83 -12.66
C ILE A 217 9.93 35.73 -12.75
N ALA A 218 9.98 36.80 -11.95
CA ALA A 218 11.13 37.70 -11.91
C ALA A 218 12.38 37.07 -11.26
N ARG A 219 12.19 36.22 -10.24
CA ARG A 219 13.28 35.56 -9.49
C ARG A 219 13.92 34.43 -10.31
N TYR A 220 13.11 33.63 -10.99
CA TYR A 220 13.52 32.43 -11.73
C TYR A 220 13.48 32.67 -13.24
N SER A 221 14.29 33.60 -13.73
CA SER A 221 14.32 33.99 -15.15
C SER A 221 14.96 32.95 -16.08
N ARG A 222 15.56 31.89 -15.53
CA ARG A 222 16.23 30.79 -16.24
C ARG A 222 16.13 29.51 -15.41
N GLY A 223 16.15 28.35 -16.08
CA GLY A 223 16.25 27.05 -15.43
C GLY A 223 14.96 26.58 -14.76
N TRP A 224 13.85 27.28 -14.96
CA TRP A 224 12.55 26.84 -14.48
C TRP A 224 11.71 26.33 -15.64
N ASP A 225 11.47 25.03 -15.68
CA ASP A 225 10.76 24.37 -16.80
C ASP A 225 9.34 24.91 -16.99
N HIS A 226 8.73 25.37 -15.89
CA HIS A 226 7.39 25.93 -15.91
C HIS A 226 7.37 27.47 -16.05
N LEU A 227 8.50 28.12 -16.35
CA LEU A 227 8.55 29.58 -16.49
C LEU A 227 7.57 30.10 -17.55
N LEU A 228 7.56 29.49 -18.75
CA LEU A 228 6.65 29.90 -19.82
C LEU A 228 5.19 29.67 -19.43
N ALA A 229 4.90 28.54 -18.77
CA ALA A 229 3.57 28.26 -18.23
C ALA A 229 3.14 29.28 -17.16
N ALA A 230 4.04 29.69 -16.28
CA ALA A 230 3.77 30.71 -15.27
C ALA A 230 3.53 32.08 -15.93
N GLN A 231 4.26 32.41 -17.00
CA GLN A 231 4.03 33.61 -17.80
C GLN A 231 2.69 33.58 -18.54
N MET A 232 2.21 32.41 -18.95
CA MET A 232 0.84 32.25 -19.49
C MET A 232 -0.23 32.42 -18.41
N LEU A 233 0.02 31.91 -17.19
CA LEU A 233 -0.91 32.00 -16.05
C LEU A 233 -1.05 33.43 -15.51
N GLN A 234 0.06 34.16 -15.39
CA GLN A 234 0.12 35.48 -14.76
C GLN A 234 -0.92 36.48 -15.29
N PRO A 235 -1.09 36.73 -16.61
CA PRO A 235 -2.08 37.68 -17.08
C PRO A 235 -3.51 37.27 -16.70
N VAL A 236 -3.81 35.98 -16.64
CA VAL A 236 -5.13 35.47 -16.24
C VAL A 236 -5.38 35.69 -14.73
N VAL A 237 -4.36 35.44 -13.90
CA VAL A 237 -4.40 35.75 -12.46
C VAL A 237 -4.58 37.25 -12.23
N ALA A 238 -3.91 38.10 -13.01
CA ALA A 238 -4.06 39.55 -12.92
C ALA A 238 -5.48 40.04 -13.23
N LYS A 239 -6.19 39.43 -14.21
CA LYS A 239 -7.60 39.73 -14.48
C LYS A 239 -8.47 39.45 -13.24
N ARG A 240 -8.24 38.33 -12.56
CA ARG A 240 -8.96 37.96 -11.32
C ARG A 240 -8.61 38.87 -10.16
N ALA A 241 -7.33 39.18 -9.96
CA ALA A 241 -6.87 40.12 -8.94
C ALA A 241 -7.47 41.52 -9.13
N ALA A 242 -7.74 41.92 -10.37
CA ALA A 242 -8.43 43.17 -10.72
C ALA A 242 -9.96 43.09 -10.66
N ASN A 243 -10.54 41.96 -10.22
CA ASN A 243 -11.98 41.68 -10.21
C ASN A 243 -12.65 41.92 -11.57
N GLN A 244 -11.97 41.61 -12.69
CA GLN A 244 -12.60 41.69 -14.00
C GLN A 244 -13.78 40.70 -14.05
N PRO A 245 -14.96 41.15 -14.48
CA PRO A 245 -16.13 40.28 -14.54
C PRO A 245 -15.87 39.16 -15.54
N ALA A 246 -16.28 37.94 -15.19
CA ALA A 246 -16.22 36.82 -16.10
C ALA A 246 -17.12 37.10 -17.32
N PRO A 247 -16.74 36.63 -18.52
CA PRO A 247 -17.63 36.68 -19.66
C PRO A 247 -18.97 36.02 -19.33
N LYS A 248 -20.07 36.64 -19.76
CA LYS A 248 -21.39 36.03 -19.58
C LYS A 248 -21.48 34.83 -20.54
N PRO A 249 -21.89 33.63 -20.07
CA PRO A 249 -22.06 32.48 -20.95
C PRO A 249 -23.16 32.76 -21.98
N GLU A 250 -22.83 32.71 -23.26
CA GLU A 250 -23.77 32.96 -24.35
C GLU A 250 -23.49 32.03 -25.54
N LEU A 251 -24.56 31.49 -26.14
CA LEU A 251 -24.50 30.76 -27.40
C LEU A 251 -25.49 31.34 -28.39
N ARG A 252 -25.04 31.55 -29.63
CA ARG A 252 -25.87 32.16 -30.66
C ARG A 252 -27.08 31.27 -30.97
N GLY A 253 -28.27 31.76 -30.62
CA GLY A 253 -29.55 31.11 -30.94
C GLY A 253 -29.94 29.95 -30.04
N ILE A 254 -29.20 29.68 -28.95
CA ILE A 254 -29.54 28.63 -27.98
C ILE A 254 -29.74 29.30 -26.61
N PRO A 255 -30.99 29.38 -26.09
CA PRO A 255 -31.22 29.90 -24.76
C PRO A 255 -30.64 28.94 -23.71
N LEU A 256 -29.84 29.47 -22.79
CA LEU A 256 -29.27 28.71 -21.68
C LEU A 256 -30.24 28.69 -20.49
N LYS A 257 -30.35 27.56 -19.80
CA LYS A 257 -31.19 27.44 -18.61
C LYS A 257 -30.70 28.36 -17.47
N PRO A 258 -31.60 29.08 -16.77
CA PRO A 258 -31.22 29.93 -15.64
C PRO A 258 -30.45 29.17 -14.55
N GLU A 259 -30.81 27.92 -14.28
CA GLU A 259 -30.17 27.07 -13.29
C GLU A 259 -28.73 26.73 -13.69
N ALA A 260 -28.48 26.50 -14.99
CA ALA A 260 -27.12 26.24 -15.49
C ALA A 260 -26.25 27.49 -15.39
N LEU A 261 -26.81 28.67 -15.71
CA LEU A 261 -26.13 29.95 -15.55
C LEU A 261 -25.80 30.24 -14.08
N ALA A 262 -26.75 29.99 -13.17
CA ALA A 262 -26.56 30.15 -11.74
C ALA A 262 -25.46 29.22 -11.21
N ALA A 263 -25.45 27.96 -11.64
CA ALA A 263 -24.40 27.01 -11.28
C ALA A 263 -23.03 27.45 -11.82
N LEU A 264 -22.93 27.83 -13.10
CA LEU A 264 -21.68 28.34 -13.68
C LEU A 264 -21.17 29.61 -12.99
N GLU A 265 -22.05 30.50 -12.54
CA GLU A 265 -21.67 31.67 -11.77
C GLU A 265 -21.19 31.28 -10.36
N ALA A 266 -21.86 30.32 -9.73
CA ALA A 266 -21.47 29.82 -8.42
C ALA A 266 -20.06 29.21 -8.43
N THR A 267 -19.60 28.59 -9.53
CA THR A 267 -18.21 28.09 -9.67
C THR A 267 -17.14 29.16 -9.44
N LEU A 268 -17.46 30.44 -9.66
CA LEU A 268 -16.56 31.56 -9.45
C LEU A 268 -16.49 32.02 -7.97
N GLN A 269 -17.38 31.50 -7.12
CA GLN A 269 -17.58 31.91 -5.73
C GLN A 269 -17.24 30.82 -4.69
N VAL A 270 -17.15 29.54 -5.10
CA VAL A 270 -17.06 28.38 -4.17
C VAL A 270 -15.86 28.40 -3.22
N GLY A 271 -14.79 29.15 -3.52
CA GLY A 271 -13.61 29.25 -2.64
C GLY A 271 -13.86 29.78 -1.22
N LYS A 272 -15.04 30.34 -0.92
CA LYS A 272 -15.36 30.74 0.47
C LYS A 272 -16.12 29.69 1.27
N ALA A 273 -16.56 28.60 0.66
CA ALA A 273 -17.24 27.54 1.39
C ALA A 273 -16.20 26.76 2.22
N THR A 274 -15.99 27.18 3.47
CA THR A 274 -15.29 26.35 4.44
C THR A 274 -16.09 25.07 4.59
N ILE A 275 -15.53 23.94 4.14
CA ILE A 275 -16.00 22.63 4.62
C ILE A 275 -15.85 22.68 6.14
N ASP A 276 -16.98 22.74 6.83
CA ASP A 276 -16.97 22.72 8.28
C ASP A 276 -16.52 21.34 8.78
N ASP A 277 -16.12 21.28 10.04
CA ASP A 277 -15.67 20.02 10.62
C ASP A 277 -16.79 18.97 10.61
N GLU A 278 -18.06 19.36 10.57
CA GLU A 278 -19.18 18.42 10.50
C GLU A 278 -19.23 17.69 9.16
N ALA A 279 -19.14 18.41 8.04
CA ALA A 279 -19.08 17.83 6.71
C ALA A 279 -17.83 16.96 6.53
N LEU A 280 -16.69 17.38 7.05
CA LEU A 280 -15.46 16.60 7.00
C LEU A 280 -15.56 15.30 7.83
N ASN A 281 -16.13 15.38 9.04
CA ASN A 281 -16.38 14.21 9.87
C ASN A 281 -17.44 13.29 9.25
N ALA A 282 -18.45 13.83 8.56
CA ALA A 282 -19.44 13.05 7.84
C ALA A 282 -18.80 12.27 6.67
N PHE A 283 -17.98 12.94 5.85
CA PHE A 283 -17.24 12.29 4.77
C PHE A 283 -16.26 11.24 5.28
N ALA A 284 -15.54 11.54 6.38
CA ALA A 284 -14.66 10.58 7.02
C ALA A 284 -15.42 9.34 7.48
N ARG A 285 -16.61 9.49 8.09
CA ARG A 285 -17.47 8.35 8.45
C ARG A 285 -17.97 7.58 7.25
N GLU A 286 -18.46 8.27 6.21
CA GLU A 286 -18.98 7.64 4.99
C GLU A 286 -17.90 6.83 4.24
N ASN A 287 -16.64 7.26 4.32
CA ASN A 287 -15.50 6.64 3.63
C ASN A 287 -14.58 5.85 4.58
N GLN A 288 -15.02 5.55 5.81
CA GLN A 288 -14.28 4.74 6.79
C GLN A 288 -12.87 5.28 7.12
N ILE A 289 -12.71 6.59 7.22
CA ILE A 289 -11.46 7.25 7.58
C ILE A 289 -11.45 7.52 9.10
N ASP A 290 -10.43 7.03 9.81
CA ASP A 290 -10.30 7.26 11.26
C ASP A 290 -10.24 8.77 11.59
N PRO A 291 -11.11 9.29 12.50
CA PRO A 291 -11.13 10.71 12.86
C PRO A 291 -9.82 11.26 13.40
N SER A 292 -8.92 10.42 13.93
CA SER A 292 -7.59 10.84 14.36
C SER A 292 -6.73 11.37 13.22
N TYR A 293 -6.96 10.92 11.97
CA TYR A 293 -6.31 11.48 10.79
C TYR A 293 -6.71 12.92 10.51
N LEU A 294 -7.94 13.31 10.88
CA LEU A 294 -8.41 14.70 10.72
C LEU A 294 -7.67 15.68 11.65
N LYS A 295 -6.98 15.18 12.69
CA LYS A 295 -6.09 15.99 13.53
C LYS A 295 -4.80 16.38 12.80
N ASN A 296 -4.43 15.66 11.75
CA ASN A 296 -3.29 16.03 10.91
C ASN A 296 -3.76 17.06 9.85
N PRO A 297 -3.24 18.29 9.86
CA PRO A 297 -3.68 19.35 8.95
C PRO A 297 -3.54 18.98 7.47
N ARG A 298 -2.53 18.19 7.11
CA ARG A 298 -2.30 17.76 5.72
C ARG A 298 -3.36 16.76 5.26
N TYR A 299 -3.71 15.80 6.10
CA TYR A 299 -4.78 14.85 5.79
C TYR A 299 -6.14 15.53 5.76
N ARG A 300 -6.41 16.42 6.72
CA ARG A 300 -7.59 17.28 6.72
C ARG A 300 -7.68 18.08 5.42
N GLN A 301 -6.60 18.71 5.00
CA GLN A 301 -6.54 19.44 3.72
C GLN A 301 -6.76 18.51 2.53
N GLN A 302 -6.13 17.34 2.48
CA GLN A 302 -6.33 16.34 1.41
C GLN A 302 -7.78 15.85 1.33
N LEU A 303 -8.47 15.72 2.47
CA LEU A 303 -9.87 15.30 2.49
C LEU A 303 -10.82 16.42 2.12
N ILE A 304 -10.56 17.64 2.59
CA ILE A 304 -11.25 18.85 2.12
C ILE A 304 -11.07 18.96 0.61
N GLU A 305 -9.86 18.73 0.11
CA GLU A 305 -9.55 18.65 -1.30
C GLU A 305 -10.33 17.53 -1.98
N MET A 306 -10.31 16.29 -1.51
CA MET A 306 -11.11 15.20 -2.11
C MET A 306 -12.62 15.51 -2.14
N MET A 307 -13.15 16.10 -1.07
CA MET A 307 -14.55 16.49 -0.96
C MET A 307 -14.92 17.63 -1.92
N THR A 308 -14.07 18.66 -2.02
CA THR A 308 -14.24 19.76 -2.98
C THR A 308 -13.91 19.36 -4.42
N GLN A 309 -13.07 18.34 -4.61
CA GLN A 309 -12.56 17.82 -5.88
C GLN A 309 -13.29 16.58 -6.37
N SER A 310 -14.44 16.25 -5.80
CA SER A 310 -15.42 15.30 -6.37
C SER A 310 -15.88 15.66 -7.80
N GLY A 311 -15.28 16.69 -8.44
CA GLY A 311 -15.37 16.97 -9.87
C GLY A 311 -14.06 17.06 -10.66
N GLY A 312 -12.88 16.66 -10.14
CA GLY A 312 -11.58 17.06 -10.74
C GLY A 312 -10.70 16.00 -11.44
N SER A 313 -10.51 14.78 -10.90
CA SER A 313 -9.48 13.87 -11.48
C SER A 313 -9.86 12.39 -11.55
N ARG A 314 -10.57 11.83 -10.57
CA ARG A 314 -11.11 10.45 -10.66
C ARG A 314 -12.63 10.39 -10.85
N SER A 315 -13.37 11.40 -10.37
CA SER A 315 -14.81 11.51 -10.59
C SER A 315 -15.19 12.15 -11.93
N THR A 316 -14.26 12.78 -12.65
CA THR A 316 -14.55 13.24 -14.02
C THR A 316 -14.73 12.05 -14.94
N ALA A 317 -14.09 10.89 -14.72
CA ALA A 317 -14.31 9.69 -15.53
C ALA A 317 -15.74 9.10 -15.44
N ALA A 318 -16.63 9.64 -14.60
CA ALA A 318 -18.02 9.22 -14.54
C ALA A 318 -18.79 9.77 -15.77
N LEU A 319 -19.36 8.85 -16.56
CA LEU A 319 -20.34 9.15 -17.61
C LEU A 319 -21.64 9.69 -17.00
N TRP A 320 -21.60 10.91 -16.47
CA TRP A 320 -22.65 11.46 -15.62
C TRP A 320 -24.00 11.60 -16.33
N LEU A 321 -24.02 11.74 -17.66
CA LEU A 321 -25.25 11.77 -18.46
C LEU A 321 -26.06 10.47 -18.37
N ILE A 322 -25.41 9.33 -18.14
CA ILE A 322 -26.05 8.02 -18.06
C ILE A 322 -26.06 7.43 -16.65
N GLN A 323 -25.32 8.00 -15.71
CA GLN A 323 -25.35 7.59 -14.31
C GLN A 323 -26.54 8.22 -13.56
N ASN A 324 -26.74 7.81 -12.30
CA ASN A 324 -27.73 8.48 -11.47
C ASN A 324 -27.29 9.93 -11.23
N PRO A 325 -28.20 10.91 -11.37
CA PRO A 325 -27.84 12.29 -11.10
C PRO A 325 -27.43 12.44 -9.63
N PRO A 326 -26.57 13.42 -9.30
CA PRO A 326 -26.28 13.76 -7.92
C PRO A 326 -27.54 14.06 -7.10
N ALA A 327 -27.44 13.94 -5.77
CA ALA A 327 -28.55 14.20 -4.86
C ALA A 327 -29.10 15.64 -5.01
N ALA A 328 -30.41 15.82 -4.76
CA ALA A 328 -31.11 17.08 -5.00
C ALA A 328 -30.62 18.24 -4.11
N ASP A 329 -29.99 17.93 -2.99
CA ASP A 329 -29.42 18.85 -2.01
C ASP A 329 -27.92 19.15 -2.25
N ALA A 330 -27.31 18.61 -3.31
CA ALA A 330 -25.91 18.85 -3.63
C ALA A 330 -25.62 20.36 -3.81
N THR A 331 -24.77 20.89 -2.93
CA THR A 331 -24.39 22.32 -2.92
C THR A 331 -23.27 22.65 -3.91
N ASN A 332 -22.52 21.65 -4.36
CA ASN A 332 -21.47 21.80 -5.36
C ASN A 332 -22.07 22.26 -6.71
N PRO A 333 -21.62 23.39 -7.29
CA PRO A 333 -22.14 23.87 -8.56
C PRO A 333 -21.90 22.91 -9.73
N TRP A 334 -20.84 22.11 -9.71
CA TRP A 334 -20.61 21.10 -10.75
C TRP A 334 -21.63 19.98 -10.68
N ASP A 335 -22.06 19.58 -9.47
CA ASP A 335 -23.12 18.59 -9.30
C ASP A 335 -24.50 19.18 -9.64
N GLN A 336 -24.71 20.48 -9.40
CA GLN A 336 -25.89 21.19 -9.92
C GLN A 336 -25.96 21.13 -11.45
N LEU A 337 -24.83 21.33 -12.15
CA LEU A 337 -24.77 21.17 -13.60
C LEU A 337 -25.05 19.73 -14.02
N LYS A 338 -24.42 18.73 -13.38
CA LYS A 338 -24.67 17.30 -13.67
C LYS A 338 -26.15 16.92 -13.52
N ARG A 339 -26.86 17.51 -12.56
CA ARG A 339 -28.31 17.27 -12.37
C ARG A 339 -29.18 17.76 -13.52
N LEU A 340 -28.71 18.73 -14.31
CA LEU A 340 -29.42 19.21 -15.50
C LEU A 340 -29.32 18.25 -16.69
N ASN A 341 -28.53 17.16 -16.58
CA ASN A 341 -28.34 16.17 -17.63
C ASN A 341 -27.94 16.86 -18.96
N MET A 342 -28.51 16.42 -20.09
CA MET A 342 -28.28 17.00 -21.42
C MET A 342 -28.40 18.53 -21.47
N ASP A 343 -29.23 19.14 -20.63
CA ASP A 343 -29.43 20.59 -20.65
C ASP A 343 -28.24 21.39 -20.10
N ALA A 344 -27.27 20.74 -19.45
CA ALA A 344 -26.03 21.38 -19.05
C ALA A 344 -25.05 21.55 -20.22
N LEU A 345 -25.10 20.69 -21.24
CA LEU A 345 -24.11 20.67 -22.33
C LEU A 345 -24.01 22.00 -23.08
N PRO A 346 -25.12 22.68 -23.46
CA PRO A 346 -25.01 24.01 -24.07
C PRO A 346 -24.33 25.03 -23.16
N ALA A 347 -24.61 25.00 -21.85
CA ALA A 347 -24.00 25.93 -20.91
C ALA A 347 -22.49 25.66 -20.76
N LEU A 348 -22.08 24.38 -20.68
CA LEU A 348 -20.68 23.98 -20.65
C LEU A 348 -19.95 24.37 -21.94
N ALA A 349 -20.56 24.14 -23.11
CA ALA A 349 -20.01 24.55 -24.40
C ALA A 349 -19.86 26.08 -24.49
N ALA A 350 -20.79 26.84 -23.92
CA ALA A 350 -20.74 28.31 -23.89
C ALA A 350 -19.53 28.87 -23.13
N VAL A 351 -18.97 28.10 -22.20
CA VAL A 351 -17.83 28.51 -21.37
C VAL A 351 -16.56 27.71 -21.65
N ALA A 352 -16.52 26.80 -22.63
CA ALA A 352 -15.35 25.94 -22.86
C ALA A 352 -14.06 26.73 -23.11
N ALA A 353 -14.15 27.88 -23.77
CA ALA A 353 -13.03 28.79 -24.03
C ALA A 353 -12.84 29.88 -22.96
N ASP A 354 -13.57 29.81 -21.85
CA ASP A 354 -13.51 30.81 -20.78
C ASP A 354 -12.22 30.69 -19.96
N ASP A 355 -11.40 31.74 -20.01
CA ASP A 355 -10.14 31.83 -19.29
C ASP A 355 -10.27 32.30 -17.84
N THR A 356 -11.49 32.55 -17.33
CA THR A 356 -11.70 33.00 -15.95
C THR A 356 -11.28 31.91 -14.96
N LEU A 357 -10.25 32.16 -14.13
CA LEU A 357 -9.83 31.22 -13.09
C LEU A 357 -10.88 31.07 -11.99
N THR A 358 -11.07 29.82 -11.58
CA THR A 358 -11.93 29.42 -10.44
C THR A 358 -11.08 29.13 -9.21
N TYR A 359 -11.71 28.68 -8.12
CA TYR A 359 -10.99 28.18 -6.95
C TYR A 359 -10.75 26.66 -6.98
N SER A 360 -10.95 26.02 -8.13
CA SER A 360 -10.69 24.58 -8.29
C SER A 360 -9.21 24.37 -8.59
N ARG A 361 -8.58 23.44 -7.86
CA ARG A 361 -7.15 23.12 -8.00
C ARG A 361 -6.89 22.13 -9.13
N ASN A 362 -5.80 22.33 -9.87
CA ASN A 362 -5.33 21.38 -10.86
C ASN A 362 -4.47 20.29 -10.21
N ASN A 363 -5.09 19.19 -9.79
CA ASN A 363 -4.42 18.06 -9.15
C ASN A 363 -3.93 16.97 -10.12
N ARG A 364 -3.66 17.32 -11.39
CA ARG A 364 -3.12 16.37 -12.39
C ARG A 364 -1.63 16.03 -12.21
N GLY A 365 -1.03 16.43 -11.07
CA GLY A 365 0.36 16.12 -10.73
C GLY A 365 0.60 14.62 -10.66
N GLY A 366 1.16 14.05 -11.73
CA GLY A 366 1.40 12.61 -11.87
C GLY A 366 1.24 12.07 -13.29
N GLY A 367 0.76 12.88 -14.25
CA GLY A 367 0.85 12.52 -15.66
C GLY A 367 2.29 12.28 -16.08
N SER A 368 2.53 11.21 -16.85
CA SER A 368 3.88 10.92 -17.34
C SER A 368 4.42 12.10 -18.15
N ARG A 369 5.57 12.64 -17.74
CA ARG A 369 6.27 13.75 -18.40
C ARG A 369 7.10 13.26 -19.59
N TYR A 370 6.62 12.27 -20.34
CA TYR A 370 7.29 11.89 -21.59
C TYR A 370 7.21 13.06 -22.57
N PHE A 371 8.28 13.85 -22.67
CA PHE A 371 8.44 14.83 -23.73
C PHE A 371 8.91 14.08 -24.96
N SER A 372 8.12 14.10 -26.04
CA SER A 372 8.68 13.67 -27.32
C SER A 372 9.81 14.63 -27.71
N SER A 373 10.92 14.10 -28.21
CA SER A 373 12.03 14.92 -28.73
C SER A 373 11.61 15.83 -29.89
N SER A 374 10.42 15.60 -30.45
CA SER A 374 9.79 16.42 -31.49
C SER A 374 8.94 17.59 -30.97
N GLU A 375 8.67 17.70 -29.66
CA GLU A 375 7.83 18.77 -29.12
C GLU A 375 8.51 20.14 -29.21
N SER A 376 7.82 21.10 -29.81
CA SER A 376 8.26 22.49 -29.87
C SER A 376 8.27 23.13 -28.47
N PRO A 377 9.05 24.20 -28.25
CA PRO A 377 9.02 24.94 -26.98
C PRO A 377 7.62 25.43 -26.57
N ALA A 378 6.76 25.77 -27.54
CA ALA A 378 5.39 26.20 -27.30
C ALA A 378 4.50 25.04 -26.82
N GLU A 379 4.60 23.86 -27.43
CA GLU A 379 3.87 22.67 -27.00
C GLU A 379 4.28 22.24 -25.60
N ARG A 380 5.59 22.27 -25.29
CA ARG A 380 6.10 22.02 -23.93
C ARG A 380 5.55 23.02 -22.92
N ALA A 381 5.47 24.31 -23.28
CA ALA A 381 4.89 25.33 -22.40
C ALA A 381 3.39 25.10 -22.13
N VAL A 382 2.62 24.72 -23.16
CA VAL A 382 1.20 24.38 -23.00
C VAL A 382 1.02 23.13 -22.14
N LYS A 383 1.86 22.10 -22.33
CA LYS A 383 1.86 20.90 -21.51
C LYS A 383 2.21 21.22 -20.05
N ALA A 384 3.29 21.96 -19.82
CA ALA A 384 3.65 22.44 -18.50
C ALA A 384 2.53 23.28 -17.86
N TYR A 385 1.81 24.11 -18.62
CA TYR A 385 0.66 24.86 -18.13
C TYR A 385 -0.52 23.95 -17.73
N ARG A 386 -0.75 22.86 -18.46
CA ARG A 386 -1.78 21.85 -18.15
C ARG A 386 -1.42 20.97 -16.96
N ASP A 387 -0.14 20.74 -16.71
CA ASP A 387 0.36 19.87 -15.63
C ASP A 387 0.70 20.65 -14.35
N MET A 388 0.80 21.99 -14.45
CA MET A 388 1.09 22.88 -13.33
C MET A 388 0.03 22.79 -12.23
N ASP A 389 0.47 22.73 -10.97
CA ASP A 389 -0.41 22.94 -9.82
C ASP A 389 -0.81 24.41 -9.72
N ARG A 390 -2.04 24.70 -10.14
CA ARG A 390 -2.62 26.05 -10.22
C ARG A 390 -4.14 25.99 -10.14
N PRO A 391 -4.81 27.14 -9.99
CA PRO A 391 -6.24 27.21 -10.21
C PRO A 391 -6.62 26.90 -11.67
N LEU A 392 -7.71 26.17 -11.86
CA LEU A 392 -8.28 25.84 -13.17
C LEU A 392 -9.22 26.95 -13.65
N THR A 393 -9.24 27.20 -14.96
CA THR A 393 -10.23 28.10 -15.56
C THR A 393 -11.61 27.44 -15.61
N ARG A 394 -12.65 28.26 -15.69
CA ARG A 394 -14.03 27.79 -15.87
C ARG A 394 -14.16 26.97 -17.15
N GLY A 395 -13.45 27.36 -18.22
CA GLY A 395 -13.38 26.61 -19.46
C GLY A 395 -12.67 25.28 -19.35
N GLU A 396 -11.56 25.19 -18.63
CA GLU A 396 -10.88 23.91 -18.40
C GLU A 396 -11.76 22.91 -17.65
N LEU A 397 -12.48 23.35 -16.62
CA LEU A 397 -13.41 22.50 -15.89
C LEU A 397 -14.59 22.07 -16.76
N ALA A 398 -15.10 22.98 -17.61
CA ALA A 398 -16.14 22.63 -18.57
C ALA A 398 -15.64 21.62 -19.61
N CYS A 399 -14.44 21.81 -20.15
CA CYS A 399 -13.81 20.87 -21.07
C CYS A 399 -13.63 19.49 -20.44
N GLN A 400 -13.17 19.42 -19.18
CA GLN A 400 -13.04 18.16 -18.45
C GLN A 400 -14.38 17.43 -18.31
N LEU A 401 -15.47 18.15 -18.02
CA LEU A 401 -16.82 17.59 -17.94
C LEU A 401 -17.40 17.19 -19.31
N ILE A 402 -17.01 17.87 -20.39
CA ILE A 402 -17.43 17.51 -21.75
C ILE A 402 -16.65 16.30 -22.24
N GLU A 403 -15.30 16.30 -22.15
CA GLU A 403 -14.42 15.19 -22.55
C GLU A 403 -14.80 13.89 -21.84
N SER A 404 -15.11 13.97 -20.56
CA SER A 404 -15.54 12.78 -19.84
C SER A 404 -16.87 12.22 -20.32
N THR A 405 -17.78 13.07 -20.82
CA THR A 405 -19.15 12.68 -21.08
C THR A 405 -19.49 12.50 -22.56
N LEU A 406 -18.62 12.86 -23.50
CA LEU A 406 -18.89 12.62 -24.91
C LEU A 406 -18.33 11.27 -25.37
N PRO A 407 -19.10 10.48 -26.15
CA PRO A 407 -18.61 9.20 -26.65
C PRO A 407 -17.38 9.38 -27.55
N GLY A 408 -16.38 8.53 -27.36
CA GLY A 408 -15.19 8.45 -28.24
C GLY A 408 -14.21 9.62 -28.11
N THR A 409 -14.24 10.36 -26.99
CA THR A 409 -13.36 11.51 -26.77
C THR A 409 -12.17 11.21 -25.83
N GLY A 410 -12.05 9.97 -25.35
CA GLY A 410 -10.90 9.55 -24.54
C GLY A 410 -9.62 9.54 -25.37
N ASN A 411 -8.60 10.26 -24.90
CA ASN A 411 -7.17 10.23 -25.29
C ASN A 411 -6.67 11.34 -26.22
N GLU A 412 -7.50 12.01 -27.01
CA GLU A 412 -7.04 13.12 -27.84
C GLU A 412 -7.36 14.45 -27.16
N THR A 413 -6.32 15.25 -26.86
CA THR A 413 -6.56 16.59 -26.32
C THR A 413 -7.17 17.45 -27.42
N ARG A 414 -8.46 17.78 -27.28
CA ARG A 414 -9.16 18.64 -28.24
C ARG A 414 -9.02 20.09 -27.83
N GLU A 415 -8.96 20.97 -28.82
CA GLU A 415 -9.10 22.41 -28.58
C GLU A 415 -10.51 22.70 -28.03
N ALA A 416 -10.62 23.70 -27.14
CA ALA A 416 -11.86 24.04 -26.46
C ALA A 416 -13.03 24.29 -27.42
N ASP A 417 -12.79 24.96 -28.55
CA ASP A 417 -13.81 25.24 -29.57
C ASP A 417 -14.30 23.96 -30.26
N THR A 418 -13.38 23.05 -30.58
CA THR A 418 -13.72 21.75 -31.18
C THR A 418 -14.57 20.92 -30.23
N LEU A 419 -14.21 20.93 -28.94
CA LEU A 419 -14.94 20.22 -27.90
C LEU A 419 -16.31 20.83 -27.63
N ALA A 420 -16.42 22.16 -27.59
CA ALA A 420 -17.68 22.88 -27.47
C ALA A 420 -18.62 22.55 -28.64
N GLN A 421 -18.10 22.55 -29.87
CA GLN A 421 -18.88 22.19 -31.05
C GLN A 421 -19.35 20.73 -31.00
N ALA A 422 -18.49 19.80 -30.58
CA ALA A 422 -18.86 18.40 -30.38
C ALA A 422 -19.97 18.24 -29.34
N ALA A 423 -19.90 18.96 -28.21
CA ALA A 423 -20.93 18.96 -27.19
C ALA A 423 -22.28 19.47 -27.71
N LEU A 424 -22.26 20.53 -28.53
CA LEU A 424 -23.47 21.10 -29.11
C LEU A 424 -24.11 20.17 -30.14
N GLU A 425 -23.33 19.54 -31.01
CA GLU A 425 -23.86 18.56 -31.96
C GLU A 425 -24.42 17.32 -31.24
N PHE A 426 -23.72 16.84 -30.21
CA PHE A 426 -24.21 15.76 -29.38
C PHE A 426 -25.53 16.12 -28.69
N TRP A 427 -25.62 17.33 -28.13
CA TRP A 427 -26.85 17.85 -27.52
C TRP A 427 -28.00 17.95 -28.52
N LYS A 428 -27.80 18.58 -29.69
CA LYS A 428 -28.85 18.70 -30.72
C LYS A 428 -29.41 17.35 -31.13
N THR A 429 -28.53 16.35 -31.27
CA THR A 429 -28.87 15.00 -31.72
C THR A 429 -29.58 14.19 -30.64
N ASN A 430 -29.17 14.35 -29.37
CA ASN A 430 -29.56 13.41 -28.31
C ASN A 430 -30.39 14.02 -27.16
N ARG A 431 -30.66 15.33 -27.13
CA ARG A 431 -31.35 16.00 -25.99
C ARG A 431 -32.73 15.45 -25.63
N ASN A 432 -33.40 14.80 -26.59
CA ASN A 432 -34.73 14.23 -26.39
C ASN A 432 -34.69 12.72 -26.11
N LYS A 433 -33.50 12.11 -26.11
CA LYS A 433 -33.33 10.69 -25.81
C LYS A 433 -33.50 10.47 -24.31
N SER A 434 -34.21 9.40 -23.97
CA SER A 434 -34.26 8.86 -22.62
C SER A 434 -32.86 8.41 -22.17
N ARG A 435 -32.69 8.22 -20.85
CA ARG A 435 -31.45 7.69 -20.29
C ARG A 435 -31.04 6.36 -20.92
N LEU A 436 -31.99 5.46 -21.19
CA LEU A 436 -31.71 4.18 -21.83
C LEU A 436 -31.21 4.36 -23.27
N GLU A 437 -31.83 5.24 -24.04
CA GLU A 437 -31.38 5.57 -25.41
C GLU A 437 -30.01 6.25 -25.42
N LEU A 438 -29.68 7.06 -24.40
CA LEU A 438 -28.34 7.63 -24.24
C LEU A 438 -27.30 6.54 -23.95
N ILE A 439 -27.61 5.59 -23.04
CA ILE A 439 -26.71 4.45 -22.78
C ILE A 439 -26.40 3.68 -24.07
N GLN A 440 -27.41 3.45 -24.92
CA GLN A 440 -27.21 2.80 -26.22
C GLN A 440 -26.26 3.58 -27.14
N VAL A 441 -26.25 4.91 -27.07
CA VAL A 441 -25.27 5.73 -27.80
C VAL A 441 -23.84 5.48 -27.29
N PHE A 442 -23.62 5.41 -25.97
CA PHE A 442 -22.29 5.11 -25.43
C PHE A 442 -21.83 3.69 -25.73
N LEU A 443 -22.74 2.72 -25.75
CA LEU A 443 -22.40 1.35 -26.14
C LEU A 443 -21.98 1.26 -27.62
N ALA A 444 -22.58 2.06 -28.49
CA ALA A 444 -22.27 2.09 -29.91
C ALA A 444 -20.99 2.89 -30.21
N ASP A 445 -20.88 4.10 -29.68
CA ASP A 445 -19.90 5.11 -30.13
C ASP A 445 -18.84 5.45 -29.07
N GLY A 446 -18.95 4.91 -27.84
CA GLY A 446 -18.04 5.19 -26.74
C GLY A 446 -16.69 4.50 -26.86
N SER A 447 -15.69 4.97 -26.10
CA SER A 447 -14.46 4.20 -25.87
C SER A 447 -14.74 2.93 -25.08
N GLU A 448 -13.80 1.97 -25.06
CA GLU A 448 -13.97 0.71 -24.30
C GLU A 448 -14.30 0.95 -22.81
N GLN A 449 -13.63 1.92 -22.19
CA GLN A 449 -13.95 2.31 -20.81
C GLN A 449 -15.37 2.87 -20.68
N GLN A 450 -15.82 3.69 -21.64
CA GLN A 450 -17.16 4.24 -21.64
C GLN A 450 -18.22 3.16 -21.85
N LYS A 451 -17.97 2.19 -22.74
CA LYS A 451 -18.84 1.02 -22.94
C LYS A 451 -18.97 0.19 -21.67
N PHE A 452 -17.86 -0.05 -20.97
CA PHE A 452 -17.87 -0.75 -19.68
C PHE A 452 -18.75 -0.04 -18.64
N ILE A 453 -18.57 1.27 -18.47
CA ILE A 453 -19.40 2.06 -17.54
C ILE A 453 -20.88 2.04 -17.96
N ALA A 454 -21.15 2.15 -19.26
CA ALA A 454 -22.51 2.10 -19.79
C ALA A 454 -23.18 0.73 -19.54
N LEU A 455 -22.41 -0.35 -19.64
CA LEU A 455 -22.86 -1.71 -19.37
C LEU A 455 -23.14 -1.93 -17.87
N ASP A 456 -22.28 -1.42 -16.98
CA ASP A 456 -22.50 -1.43 -15.54
C ASP A 456 -23.78 -0.67 -15.16
N VAL A 457 -24.00 0.49 -15.77
CA VAL A 457 -25.23 1.26 -15.56
C VAL A 457 -26.44 0.42 -15.97
N LEU A 458 -26.45 -0.18 -17.16
CA LEU A 458 -27.56 -1.05 -17.59
C LEU A 458 -27.78 -2.22 -16.63
N ALA A 459 -26.70 -2.83 -16.12
CA ALA A 459 -26.78 -3.95 -15.19
C ALA A 459 -27.60 -3.59 -13.93
N THR A 460 -27.51 -2.34 -13.48
CA THR A 460 -28.19 -1.83 -12.28
C THR A 460 -29.61 -1.33 -12.49
N MET A 461 -30.06 -1.14 -13.73
CA MET A 461 -31.38 -0.59 -14.01
C MET A 461 -32.50 -1.63 -13.74
N PRO A 462 -33.58 -1.25 -13.03
CA PRO A 462 -34.68 -2.19 -12.74
C PRO A 462 -35.62 -2.43 -13.94
N ASP A 463 -35.61 -1.53 -14.93
CA ASP A 463 -36.51 -1.57 -16.08
C ASP A 463 -36.27 -2.78 -17.00
N LYS A 464 -37.34 -3.47 -17.42
CA LYS A 464 -37.26 -4.68 -18.26
C LYS A 464 -36.61 -4.42 -19.62
N THR A 465 -36.80 -3.23 -20.20
CA THR A 465 -36.22 -2.85 -21.49
C THR A 465 -34.71 -2.67 -21.36
N ALA A 466 -34.25 -1.99 -20.31
CA ALA A 466 -32.83 -1.85 -20.00
C ALA A 466 -32.14 -3.20 -19.79
N ARG A 467 -32.82 -4.13 -19.11
CA ARG A 467 -32.34 -5.50 -18.92
C ARG A 467 -32.22 -6.27 -20.23
N THR A 468 -33.23 -6.18 -21.09
CA THR A 468 -33.15 -6.80 -22.43
C THR A 468 -32.01 -6.21 -23.26
N ALA A 469 -31.78 -4.90 -23.16
CA ALA A 469 -30.66 -4.24 -23.83
C ALA A 469 -29.29 -4.70 -23.28
N PHE A 470 -29.16 -4.82 -21.95
CA PHE A 470 -27.97 -5.39 -21.30
C PHE A 470 -27.69 -6.80 -21.83
N GLU A 471 -28.68 -7.68 -21.77
CA GLU A 471 -28.53 -9.08 -22.19
C GLU A 471 -28.13 -9.19 -23.66
N ALA A 472 -28.75 -8.38 -24.54
CA ALA A 472 -28.43 -8.36 -25.95
C ALA A 472 -26.99 -7.87 -26.20
N GLN A 473 -26.56 -6.81 -25.50
CA GLN A 473 -25.21 -6.26 -25.66
C GLN A 473 -24.15 -7.25 -25.21
N VAL A 474 -24.29 -7.85 -24.03
CA VAL A 474 -23.31 -8.82 -23.50
C VAL A 474 -23.21 -10.04 -24.42
N LEU A 475 -24.32 -10.51 -24.98
CA LEU A 475 -24.31 -11.68 -25.86
C LEU A 475 -23.81 -11.37 -27.29
N ALA A 476 -23.90 -10.12 -27.72
CA ALA A 476 -23.37 -9.67 -29.01
C ALA A 476 -21.87 -9.36 -28.96
N ASP A 477 -21.33 -9.11 -27.76
CA ASP A 477 -19.91 -8.83 -27.57
C ASP A 477 -19.06 -10.12 -27.69
N ASN A 478 -18.04 -10.05 -28.55
CA ASN A 478 -17.07 -11.13 -28.71
C ASN A 478 -16.08 -11.20 -27.52
N GLN A 479 -16.17 -10.27 -26.57
CA GLN A 479 -15.38 -10.21 -25.35
C GLN A 479 -16.25 -10.34 -24.09
N ALA A 480 -17.02 -11.44 -23.97
CA ALA A 480 -17.83 -11.73 -22.79
C ALA A 480 -17.02 -11.71 -21.48
N LEU A 481 -15.71 -11.98 -21.57
CA LEU A 481 -14.76 -11.88 -20.45
C LEU A 481 -14.59 -10.45 -19.93
N SER A 482 -14.61 -9.44 -20.80
CA SER A 482 -14.50 -8.02 -20.42
C SER A 482 -15.74 -7.52 -19.67
N SER A 483 -16.87 -8.22 -19.79
CA SER A 483 -18.16 -7.86 -19.20
C SER A 483 -18.47 -8.55 -17.86
N LEU A 484 -17.54 -9.30 -17.27
CA LEU A 484 -17.82 -10.18 -16.13
C LEU A 484 -18.31 -9.47 -14.87
N ASP A 485 -17.78 -8.29 -14.56
CA ASP A 485 -18.21 -7.51 -13.38
C ASP A 485 -19.64 -6.99 -13.55
N ALA A 486 -19.96 -6.46 -14.74
CA ALA A 486 -21.31 -6.02 -15.10
C ALA A 486 -22.31 -7.18 -15.06
N VAL A 487 -21.92 -8.35 -15.59
CA VAL A 487 -22.74 -9.58 -15.52
C VAL A 487 -22.97 -9.99 -14.07
N THR A 488 -21.93 -10.03 -13.24
CA THR A 488 -22.06 -10.40 -11.83
C THR A 488 -23.03 -9.46 -11.10
N THR A 489 -22.93 -8.16 -11.37
CA THR A 489 -23.87 -7.14 -10.87
C THR A 489 -25.30 -7.40 -11.34
N TYR A 490 -25.50 -7.64 -12.63
CA TYR A 490 -26.81 -7.95 -13.23
C TYR A 490 -27.44 -9.20 -12.60
N LEU A 491 -26.70 -10.32 -12.52
CA LEU A 491 -27.20 -11.56 -11.93
C LEU A 491 -27.59 -11.36 -10.46
N THR A 492 -26.80 -10.59 -9.71
CA THR A 492 -27.04 -10.31 -8.29
C THR A 492 -28.33 -9.53 -8.06
N LEU A 493 -28.62 -8.54 -8.92
CA LEU A 493 -29.78 -7.67 -8.77
C LEU A 493 -31.07 -8.33 -9.27
N HIS A 494 -31.01 -9.06 -10.38
CA HIS A 494 -32.20 -9.58 -11.07
C HIS A 494 -32.50 -11.05 -10.79
N LYS A 495 -31.56 -11.78 -10.18
CA LYS A 495 -31.73 -13.13 -9.62
C LYS A 495 -32.46 -14.09 -10.58
N ALA A 496 -33.62 -14.61 -10.16
CA ALA A 496 -34.40 -15.60 -10.90
C ALA A 496 -34.81 -15.12 -12.31
N GLU A 497 -34.99 -13.81 -12.50
CA GLU A 497 -35.36 -13.23 -13.80
C GLU A 497 -34.20 -13.32 -14.81
N ALA A 498 -32.95 -13.38 -14.34
CA ALA A 498 -31.74 -13.48 -15.17
C ALA A 498 -31.35 -14.92 -15.53
N LYS A 499 -32.15 -15.94 -15.14
CA LYS A 499 -31.80 -17.36 -15.33
C LYS A 499 -31.63 -17.75 -16.80
N GLU A 500 -32.52 -17.28 -17.68
CA GLU A 500 -32.44 -17.56 -19.11
C GLU A 500 -31.22 -16.90 -19.75
N PHE A 501 -30.95 -15.64 -19.40
CA PHE A 501 -29.74 -14.94 -19.81
C PHE A 501 -28.48 -15.65 -19.37
N PHE A 502 -28.38 -16.02 -18.10
CA PHE A 502 -27.21 -16.72 -17.57
C PHE A 502 -26.91 -18.01 -18.34
N SER A 503 -27.94 -18.76 -18.74
CA SER A 503 -27.77 -19.96 -19.57
C SER A 503 -27.17 -19.63 -20.94
N ARG A 504 -27.62 -18.56 -21.60
CA ARG A 504 -27.08 -18.11 -22.89
C ARG A 504 -25.66 -17.57 -22.74
N PHE A 505 -25.43 -16.74 -21.72
CA PHE A 505 -24.12 -16.17 -21.38
C PHE A 505 -23.09 -17.26 -21.08
N SER A 506 -23.47 -18.27 -20.29
CA SER A 506 -22.59 -19.41 -19.98
C SER A 506 -22.12 -20.14 -21.22
N THR A 507 -23.02 -20.35 -22.20
CA THR A 507 -22.69 -20.97 -23.48
C THR A 507 -21.75 -20.08 -24.30
N ALA A 508 -22.03 -18.79 -24.40
CA ALA A 508 -21.18 -17.83 -25.11
C ALA A 508 -19.77 -17.77 -24.49
N LEU A 509 -19.69 -17.64 -23.16
CA LEU A 509 -18.42 -17.57 -22.44
C LEU A 509 -17.59 -18.84 -22.60
N LYS A 510 -18.22 -20.03 -22.58
CA LYS A 510 -17.54 -21.31 -22.86
C LYS A 510 -16.97 -21.36 -24.26
N SER A 511 -17.75 -20.93 -25.25
CA SER A 511 -17.30 -20.89 -26.64
C SER A 511 -16.15 -19.91 -26.84
N GLN A 512 -16.17 -18.76 -26.16
CA GLN A 512 -15.11 -17.75 -26.27
C GLN A 512 -13.84 -18.13 -25.51
N ALA A 513 -13.96 -18.86 -24.40
CA ALA A 513 -12.81 -19.31 -23.62
C ALA A 513 -12.13 -20.56 -24.21
N GLU A 514 -12.75 -21.23 -25.18
CA GLU A 514 -12.17 -22.41 -25.82
C GLU A 514 -10.92 -22.02 -26.62
N GLY A 515 -9.76 -22.50 -26.17
CA GLY A 515 -8.47 -22.24 -26.81
C GLY A 515 -7.83 -20.88 -26.50
N VAL A 516 -8.46 -20.05 -25.67
CA VAL A 516 -7.86 -18.77 -25.24
C VAL A 516 -7.00 -18.99 -24.01
N ASP A 517 -5.80 -18.41 -24.04
CA ASP A 517 -4.92 -18.34 -22.88
C ASP A 517 -5.50 -17.35 -21.86
N LEU A 518 -6.05 -17.86 -20.77
CA LEU A 518 -6.60 -17.05 -19.69
C LEU A 518 -5.54 -16.11 -19.08
N ASP A 519 -4.24 -16.39 -19.23
CA ASP A 519 -3.16 -15.55 -18.68
C ASP A 519 -3.11 -14.18 -19.35
N ARG A 520 -3.57 -14.07 -20.60
CA ARG A 520 -3.55 -12.83 -21.39
C ARG A 520 -4.84 -12.02 -21.34
N ILE A 521 -5.74 -12.33 -20.41
CA ILE A 521 -7.06 -11.70 -20.35
C ILE A 521 -7.24 -11.05 -18.98
N ARG A 522 -7.70 -9.80 -18.97
CA ARG A 522 -7.96 -8.99 -17.77
C ARG A 522 -8.68 -9.74 -16.65
N ASN A 523 -9.65 -10.58 -16.97
CA ASN A 523 -10.43 -11.37 -16.00
C ASN A 523 -10.08 -12.87 -15.93
N GLY A 524 -9.10 -13.34 -16.70
CA GLY A 524 -8.69 -14.74 -16.70
C GLY A 524 -8.08 -15.18 -15.36
N TYR A 525 -7.42 -14.26 -14.65
CA TYR A 525 -6.95 -14.51 -13.27
C TYR A 525 -8.08 -14.94 -12.33
N GLN A 526 -9.23 -14.26 -12.36
CA GLN A 526 -10.37 -14.59 -11.50
C GLN A 526 -10.93 -15.98 -11.83
N ILE A 527 -11.03 -16.33 -13.11
CA ILE A 527 -11.48 -17.65 -13.56
C ILE A 527 -10.51 -18.75 -13.10
N ARG A 528 -9.20 -18.53 -13.23
CA ARG A 528 -8.18 -19.46 -12.74
C ARG A 528 -8.24 -19.63 -11.22
N ARG A 529 -8.32 -18.52 -10.49
CA ARG A 529 -8.46 -18.50 -9.02
C ARG A 529 -9.68 -19.28 -8.58
N ASP A 530 -10.75 -19.23 -9.35
CA ASP A 530 -12.00 -19.94 -9.10
C ASP A 530 -11.95 -21.43 -9.50
N GLY A 531 -10.79 -21.90 -9.97
CA GLY A 531 -10.53 -23.28 -10.32
C GLY A 531 -11.04 -23.67 -11.71
N GLY A 532 -11.11 -22.70 -12.63
CA GLY A 532 -11.49 -22.87 -14.02
C GLY A 532 -12.91 -22.40 -14.34
N LEU A 533 -13.20 -22.30 -15.64
CA LEU A 533 -14.42 -21.70 -16.16
C LEU A 533 -15.70 -22.36 -15.65
N ASP A 534 -15.76 -23.70 -15.60
CA ASP A 534 -16.96 -24.40 -15.13
C ASP A 534 -17.29 -24.11 -13.66
N LYS A 535 -16.26 -24.00 -12.81
CA LYS A 535 -16.46 -23.65 -11.39
C LYS A 535 -16.87 -22.20 -11.23
N PHE A 536 -16.25 -21.31 -12.01
CA PHE A 536 -16.64 -19.91 -12.06
C PHE A 536 -18.10 -19.74 -12.50
N LEU A 537 -18.51 -20.40 -13.59
CA LEU A 537 -19.91 -20.38 -14.05
C LEU A 537 -20.86 -20.99 -13.01
N ARG A 538 -20.49 -22.08 -12.34
CA ARG A 538 -21.29 -22.62 -11.23
C ARG A 538 -21.46 -21.60 -10.08
N LYS A 539 -20.49 -20.74 -9.82
CA LYS A 539 -20.64 -19.65 -8.84
C LYS A 539 -21.61 -18.58 -9.32
N LEU A 540 -21.52 -18.16 -10.58
CA LEU A 540 -22.49 -17.22 -11.14
C LEU A 540 -23.91 -17.81 -11.18
N SER A 541 -24.04 -19.13 -11.39
CA SER A 541 -25.34 -19.79 -11.41
C SER A 541 -26.07 -19.71 -10.08
N ILE A 542 -25.32 -19.55 -8.97
CA ILE A 542 -25.89 -19.35 -7.63
C ILE A 542 -26.65 -18.03 -7.56
N LEU A 543 -26.15 -16.98 -8.22
CA LEU A 543 -26.76 -15.64 -8.20
C LEU A 543 -28.12 -15.62 -8.91
N VAL A 544 -28.32 -16.47 -9.93
CA VAL A 544 -29.60 -16.59 -10.66
C VAL A 544 -30.50 -17.72 -10.16
N GLY A 545 -29.99 -18.57 -9.27
CA GLY A 545 -30.77 -19.63 -8.67
C GLY A 545 -31.91 -19.04 -7.85
N GLY A 546 -33.14 -19.47 -8.09
CA GLY A 546 -34.27 -19.20 -7.18
C GLY A 546 -34.13 -19.87 -5.81
N GLU A 547 -33.01 -20.55 -5.57
CA GLU A 547 -32.68 -21.12 -4.28
C GLU A 547 -32.33 -19.99 -3.32
N SER A 548 -33.06 -19.91 -2.21
CA SER A 548 -32.76 -18.91 -1.18
C SER A 548 -31.29 -19.02 -0.77
N PRO A 549 -30.56 -17.91 -0.55
CA PRO A 549 -29.19 -17.94 -0.02
C PRO A 549 -29.03 -18.82 1.22
N ARG A 550 -30.06 -18.89 2.08
CA ARG A 550 -30.12 -19.82 3.21
C ARG A 550 -29.96 -21.28 2.78
N LYS A 551 -30.71 -21.73 1.77
CA LYS A 551 -30.62 -23.09 1.24
C LYS A 551 -29.19 -23.38 0.75
N LEU A 552 -28.59 -22.45 0.01
CA LEU A 552 -27.24 -22.62 -0.54
C LEU A 552 -26.18 -22.73 0.57
N VAL A 553 -26.25 -21.87 1.58
CA VAL A 553 -25.37 -21.95 2.75
C VAL A 553 -25.53 -23.30 3.47
N LEU A 554 -26.77 -23.76 3.69
CA LEU A 554 -27.02 -25.03 4.36
C LEU A 554 -26.65 -26.25 3.51
N ASP A 555 -26.76 -26.16 2.19
CA ASP A 555 -26.32 -27.22 1.28
C ASP A 555 -24.79 -27.28 1.23
N LEU A 556 -24.10 -26.13 1.26
CA LEU A 556 -22.64 -26.06 1.42
C LEU A 556 -22.16 -26.62 2.76
N ALA A 557 -22.92 -26.40 3.85
CA ALA A 557 -22.64 -26.99 5.16
C ALA A 557 -22.75 -28.51 5.15
N LYS A 558 -23.65 -29.07 4.34
CA LYS A 558 -23.89 -30.53 4.19
C LYS A 558 -22.98 -31.19 3.15
N ALA A 559 -22.30 -30.41 2.31
CA ALA A 559 -21.45 -30.93 1.25
C ALA A 559 -20.31 -31.78 1.81
N GLU A 560 -20.01 -32.91 1.16
CA GLU A 560 -18.91 -33.79 1.57
C GLU A 560 -17.55 -33.10 1.45
N LYS A 561 -17.40 -32.17 0.49
CA LYS A 561 -16.24 -31.30 0.33
C LYS A 561 -16.73 -29.88 0.03
N THR A 562 -16.51 -28.97 0.97
CA THR A 562 -16.86 -27.56 0.79
C THR A 562 -15.64 -26.79 0.32
N ASP A 563 -15.84 -25.94 -0.69
CA ASP A 563 -14.84 -24.99 -1.18
C ASP A 563 -15.00 -23.68 -0.38
N ALA A 564 -13.96 -23.27 0.35
CA ALA A 564 -13.98 -22.04 1.14
C ALA A 564 -14.31 -20.81 0.27
N GLN A 565 -13.93 -20.83 -1.02
CA GLN A 565 -14.26 -19.77 -1.94
C GLN A 565 -15.76 -19.76 -2.28
N GLN A 566 -16.43 -20.92 -2.33
CA GLN A 566 -17.90 -20.96 -2.49
C GLN A 566 -18.60 -20.37 -1.27
N ILE A 567 -18.12 -20.64 -0.05
CA ILE A 567 -18.63 -20.02 1.18
C ILE A 567 -18.47 -18.49 1.11
N ARG A 568 -17.32 -18.01 0.63
CA ARG A 568 -17.08 -16.57 0.45
C ARG A 568 -18.04 -15.94 -0.57
N THR A 569 -18.19 -16.54 -1.75
CA THR A 569 -19.11 -16.04 -2.78
C THR A 569 -20.56 -15.99 -2.30
N VAL A 570 -21.01 -17.02 -1.57
CA VAL A 570 -22.36 -16.99 -0.97
C VAL A 570 -22.44 -15.93 0.13
N GLY A 571 -21.35 -15.67 0.83
CA GLY A 571 -21.26 -14.61 1.85
C GLY A 571 -21.37 -13.22 1.27
N GLU A 572 -20.69 -12.94 0.16
CA GLU A 572 -20.78 -11.68 -0.58
C GLU A 572 -22.22 -11.44 -1.09
N ALA A 573 -22.89 -12.48 -1.59
CA ALA A 573 -24.29 -12.39 -1.99
C ALA A 573 -25.24 -12.12 -0.81
N LEU A 574 -24.87 -12.60 0.39
CA LEU A 574 -25.60 -12.40 1.63
C LEU A 574 -25.21 -11.12 2.38
N ALA A 575 -24.12 -10.44 2.02
CA ALA A 575 -23.69 -9.20 2.68
C ALA A 575 -24.76 -8.09 2.61
N LYS A 576 -25.69 -8.20 1.65
CA LYS A 576 -26.87 -7.33 1.50
C LYS A 576 -28.05 -7.68 2.43
N SER A 577 -27.99 -8.79 3.16
CA SER A 577 -28.96 -9.14 4.21
C SER A 577 -28.63 -8.41 5.51
N SER A 578 -29.58 -8.36 6.46
CA SER A 578 -29.28 -7.76 7.76
C SER A 578 -28.15 -8.53 8.45
N PRO A 579 -27.24 -7.87 9.19
CA PRO A 579 -26.15 -8.55 9.90
C PRO A 579 -26.65 -9.64 10.84
N ALA A 580 -27.82 -9.45 11.46
CA ALA A 580 -28.46 -10.46 12.29
C ALA A 580 -28.82 -11.74 11.50
N GLU A 581 -29.40 -11.61 10.30
CA GLU A 581 -29.72 -12.75 9.44
C GLU A 581 -28.47 -13.45 8.92
N PHE A 582 -27.46 -12.68 8.50
CA PHE A 582 -26.18 -13.20 8.04
C PHE A 582 -25.50 -14.03 9.13
N ILE A 583 -25.34 -13.46 10.32
CA ILE A 583 -24.69 -14.12 11.46
C ILE A 583 -25.45 -15.38 11.86
N ALA A 584 -26.79 -15.29 12.02
CA ALA A 584 -27.60 -16.43 12.41
C ALA A 584 -27.47 -17.60 11.42
N LEU A 585 -27.50 -17.29 10.12
CA LEU A 585 -27.39 -18.28 9.06
C LEU A 585 -26.00 -18.95 9.02
N TYR A 586 -24.93 -18.19 9.13
CA TYR A 586 -23.56 -18.73 9.13
C TYR A 586 -23.27 -19.57 10.38
N LEU A 587 -23.84 -19.19 11.53
CA LEU A 587 -23.78 -20.01 12.75
C LEU A 587 -24.59 -21.29 12.62
N GLU A 588 -25.79 -21.24 12.05
CA GLU A 588 -26.59 -22.44 11.74
C GLU A 588 -25.83 -23.38 10.80
N ALA A 589 -25.19 -22.83 9.76
CA ALA A 589 -24.38 -23.57 8.80
C ALA A 589 -23.15 -24.21 9.45
N ALA A 590 -22.40 -23.44 10.25
CA ALA A 590 -21.25 -23.95 10.97
C ALA A 590 -21.65 -25.06 11.94
N ALA A 591 -22.72 -24.88 12.71
CA ALA A 591 -23.19 -25.85 13.70
C ALA A 591 -23.79 -27.13 13.07
N SER A 592 -24.38 -27.03 11.87
CA SER A 592 -24.99 -28.17 11.17
C SER A 592 -24.04 -28.92 10.25
N SER A 593 -22.82 -28.41 10.04
CA SER A 593 -21.85 -29.08 9.19
C SER A 593 -21.28 -30.33 9.84
N LYS A 594 -21.14 -31.40 9.05
CA LYS A 594 -20.54 -32.66 9.51
C LYS A 594 -19.02 -32.62 9.56
N ARG A 595 -18.40 -31.61 8.93
CA ARG A 595 -16.94 -31.48 8.81
C ARG A 595 -16.45 -30.28 9.59
N ALA A 596 -15.41 -30.49 10.39
CA ALA A 596 -14.82 -29.44 11.21
C ALA A 596 -14.23 -28.31 10.35
N GLU A 597 -13.63 -28.64 9.19
CA GLU A 597 -13.03 -27.66 8.30
C GLU A 597 -14.07 -26.75 7.65
N THR A 598 -15.20 -27.33 7.22
CA THR A 598 -16.33 -26.58 6.69
C THR A 598 -16.90 -25.66 7.77
N SER A 599 -17.08 -26.18 8.98
CA SER A 599 -17.54 -25.38 10.14
C SER A 599 -16.59 -24.21 10.42
N SER A 600 -15.28 -24.46 10.44
CA SER A 600 -14.24 -23.43 10.61
C SER A 600 -14.27 -22.38 9.51
N ALA A 601 -14.50 -22.77 8.25
CA ALA A 601 -14.57 -21.83 7.14
C ALA A 601 -15.77 -20.88 7.25
N PHE A 602 -16.94 -21.37 7.70
CA PHE A 602 -18.08 -20.50 8.01
C PHE A 602 -17.77 -19.53 9.17
N LEU A 603 -17.10 -20.01 10.22
CA LEU A 603 -16.69 -19.16 11.35
C LEU A 603 -15.68 -18.09 10.95
N GLN A 604 -14.70 -18.43 10.12
CA GLN A 604 -13.73 -17.44 9.60
C GLN A 604 -14.42 -16.37 8.76
N MET A 605 -15.44 -16.73 7.98
CA MET A 605 -16.21 -15.74 7.22
C MET A 605 -16.95 -14.74 8.09
N LEU A 606 -17.37 -15.12 9.30
CA LEU A 606 -17.95 -14.17 10.27
C LEU A 606 -16.92 -13.13 10.77
N LEU A 607 -15.62 -13.44 10.68
CA LEU A 607 -14.53 -12.56 11.10
C LEU A 607 -13.98 -11.66 10.00
N THR A 608 -14.21 -12.02 8.73
CA THR A 608 -13.67 -11.30 7.57
C THR A 608 -14.73 -10.60 6.73
N SER A 609 -16.00 -10.68 7.12
CA SER A 609 -17.08 -9.99 6.41
C SER A 609 -17.17 -8.55 6.90
N ASP A 610 -16.92 -7.60 6.01
CA ASP A 610 -17.04 -6.17 6.25
C ASP A 610 -18.54 -5.80 6.36
N HIS A 611 -19.14 -6.08 7.51
CA HIS A 611 -20.52 -5.68 7.79
C HIS A 611 -20.52 -4.32 8.51
N PRO A 612 -21.13 -3.28 7.93
CA PRO A 612 -21.07 -1.90 8.46
C PRO A 612 -21.64 -1.73 9.87
N GLU A 613 -22.54 -2.60 10.35
CA GLU A 613 -23.04 -2.54 11.75
C GLU A 613 -22.07 -3.12 12.79
N GLN A 614 -20.94 -3.72 12.37
CA GLN A 614 -19.86 -4.06 13.30
C GLN A 614 -19.07 -2.80 13.75
N GLU A 615 -19.27 -1.64 13.12
CA GLU A 615 -18.47 -0.42 13.37
C GLU A 615 -19.02 0.54 14.44
N GLU A 616 -20.26 0.39 14.91
CA GLU A 616 -20.64 1.04 16.16
C GLU A 616 -19.88 0.37 17.30
N LYS A 617 -18.69 0.92 17.56
CA LYS A 617 -17.72 0.55 18.60
C LYS A 617 -18.47 0.48 19.91
N PRO A 618 -18.82 -0.71 20.39
CA PRO A 618 -19.60 -0.77 21.60
C PRO A 618 -18.60 -0.54 22.73
N ASP A 619 -18.74 0.58 23.44
CA ASP A 619 -17.97 0.87 24.67
C ASP A 619 -18.15 -0.25 25.73
N ALA A 620 -19.16 -1.11 25.54
CA ALA A 620 -19.45 -2.27 26.38
C ALA A 620 -19.58 -3.58 25.56
N PRO A 621 -19.26 -4.74 26.14
CA PRO A 621 -19.57 -6.05 25.55
C PRO A 621 -21.01 -6.17 25.05
N LYS A 622 -21.22 -6.59 23.80
CA LYS A 622 -22.58 -6.89 23.30
C LYS A 622 -23.09 -8.18 23.95
N PRO A 623 -24.36 -8.23 24.42
CA PRO A 623 -24.94 -9.48 24.92
C PRO A 623 -25.08 -10.49 23.76
N LEU A 624 -24.88 -11.77 24.04
CA LEU A 624 -25.05 -12.82 23.04
C LEU A 624 -26.55 -12.97 22.69
N PRO A 625 -26.95 -12.83 21.41
CA PRO A 625 -28.36 -12.97 21.03
C PRO A 625 -28.90 -14.36 21.42
N PRO A 626 -30.06 -14.46 22.10
CA PRO A 626 -30.59 -15.75 22.56
C PRO A 626 -30.78 -16.78 21.45
N ALA A 627 -31.13 -16.32 20.23
CA ALA A 627 -31.29 -17.17 19.06
C ALA A 627 -29.98 -17.86 18.61
N HIS A 628 -28.80 -17.34 18.98
CA HIS A 628 -27.51 -17.87 18.58
C HIS A 628 -26.95 -18.91 19.58
N ILE A 629 -27.46 -18.91 20.83
CA ILE A 629 -26.96 -19.78 21.91
C ILE A 629 -26.93 -21.27 21.54
N PRO A 630 -27.97 -21.86 20.91
CA PRO A 630 -27.95 -23.29 20.56
C PRO A 630 -26.85 -23.66 19.57
N TYR A 631 -26.56 -22.78 18.59
CA TYR A 631 -25.50 -23.00 17.60
C TYR A 631 -24.13 -22.94 18.25
N TRP A 632 -23.90 -21.93 19.09
CA TRP A 632 -22.65 -21.79 19.84
C TRP A 632 -22.41 -22.95 20.80
N LYS A 633 -23.43 -23.44 21.50
CA LYS A 633 -23.30 -24.65 22.34
C LYS A 633 -22.87 -25.86 21.52
N THR A 634 -23.44 -26.05 20.34
CA THR A 634 -23.07 -27.13 19.42
C THR A 634 -21.61 -27.02 18.97
N LEU A 635 -21.19 -25.83 18.56
CA LEU A 635 -19.84 -25.55 18.09
C LEU A 635 -18.79 -25.65 19.20
N LEU A 636 -19.07 -25.11 20.38
CA LEU A 636 -18.19 -25.18 21.54
C LEU A 636 -18.10 -26.61 22.10
N ALA A 637 -19.11 -27.46 21.91
CA ALA A 637 -19.02 -28.87 22.30
C ALA A 637 -18.06 -29.67 21.40
N ASN A 638 -17.83 -29.22 20.16
CA ASN A 638 -17.07 -29.96 19.14
C ASN A 638 -15.56 -29.75 19.25
N ASP A 639 -14.83 -30.74 19.77
CA ASP A 639 -13.38 -30.76 19.94
C ASP A 639 -12.61 -31.37 18.75
N SER A 640 -13.28 -31.55 17.60
CA SER A 640 -12.64 -32.08 16.39
C SER A 640 -11.42 -31.26 16.00
N THR A 641 -10.31 -31.96 15.78
CA THR A 641 -9.04 -31.36 15.32
C THR A 641 -9.16 -30.91 13.86
N LEU A 642 -8.66 -29.71 13.57
CA LEU A 642 -8.58 -29.11 12.24
C LEU A 642 -7.26 -29.51 11.55
N PRO A 643 -7.14 -29.36 10.21
CA PRO A 643 -5.91 -29.69 9.48
C PRO A 643 -4.70 -28.86 9.93
N ASP A 644 -4.96 -27.68 10.46
CA ASP A 644 -3.95 -26.84 11.05
C ASP A 644 -3.71 -27.21 12.51
N GLY A 645 -4.17 -28.35 13.05
CA GLY A 645 -3.96 -28.83 14.42
C GLY A 645 -4.68 -28.06 15.54
N GLY A 646 -5.41 -26.98 15.24
CA GLY A 646 -6.35 -26.37 16.19
C GLY A 646 -7.58 -27.25 16.42
N THR A 647 -8.50 -26.83 17.30
CA THR A 647 -9.81 -27.49 17.44
C THR A 647 -10.93 -26.57 16.98
N LEU A 648 -12.04 -27.14 16.50
CA LEU A 648 -13.21 -26.35 16.13
C LEU A 648 -13.76 -25.55 17.33
N ARG A 649 -13.71 -26.13 18.55
CA ARG A 649 -14.04 -25.46 19.80
C ARG A 649 -13.25 -24.15 19.99
N ASN A 650 -11.94 -24.17 19.76
CA ASN A 650 -11.10 -22.97 19.93
C ASN A 650 -11.45 -21.91 18.87
N VAL A 651 -11.62 -22.32 17.61
CA VAL A 651 -12.03 -21.40 16.54
C VAL A 651 -13.39 -20.76 16.84
N ALA A 652 -14.36 -21.55 17.33
CA ALA A 652 -15.68 -21.07 17.71
C ALA A 652 -15.63 -20.07 18.88
N ALA A 653 -14.87 -20.38 19.92
CA ALA A 653 -14.68 -19.50 21.06
C ALA A 653 -14.05 -18.17 20.65
N THR A 654 -12.97 -18.22 19.86
CA THR A 654 -12.30 -17.03 19.32
C THR A 654 -13.23 -16.21 18.44
N THR A 655 -13.98 -16.86 17.56
CA THR A 655 -14.94 -16.17 16.68
C THR A 655 -16.01 -15.44 17.49
N MET A 656 -16.61 -16.12 18.47
CA MET A 656 -17.64 -15.55 19.33
C MET A 656 -17.14 -14.33 20.10
N GLU A 657 -16.01 -14.45 20.80
CA GLU A 657 -15.49 -13.34 21.60
C GLU A 657 -15.07 -12.16 20.72
N ARG A 658 -14.44 -12.39 19.56
CA ARG A 658 -14.09 -11.30 18.65
C ARG A 658 -15.31 -10.56 18.10
N MET A 659 -16.43 -11.25 17.89
CA MET A 659 -17.68 -10.61 17.45
C MET A 659 -18.39 -9.81 18.55
N LEU A 660 -18.17 -10.15 19.83
CA LEU A 660 -18.87 -9.54 20.97
C LEU A 660 -18.02 -8.50 21.72
N GLN A 661 -16.74 -8.36 21.38
CA GLN A 661 -15.79 -7.48 22.07
C GLN A 661 -15.23 -6.40 21.13
N GLY A 662 -14.79 -5.27 21.70
CA GLY A 662 -14.21 -4.14 20.96
C GLY A 662 -12.73 -4.33 20.56
N GLU A 663 -12.14 -3.29 19.98
CA GLU A 663 -10.77 -3.30 19.42
C GLU A 663 -9.67 -3.55 20.46
N GLU A 664 -9.81 -2.98 21.67
CA GLU A 664 -8.86 -3.17 22.77
C GLU A 664 -8.72 -4.65 23.16
N PHE A 665 -9.83 -5.39 23.10
CA PHE A 665 -9.82 -6.83 23.30
C PHE A 665 -9.04 -7.54 22.19
N GLN A 666 -9.20 -7.14 20.93
CA GLN A 666 -8.48 -7.77 19.82
C GLN A 666 -6.97 -7.58 19.95
N ALA A 667 -6.51 -6.37 20.30
CA ALA A 667 -5.10 -6.10 20.56
C ALA A 667 -4.57 -6.99 21.69
N THR A 668 -5.29 -7.08 22.81
CA THR A 668 -4.91 -7.90 23.96
C THR A 668 -4.95 -9.40 23.64
N TYR A 669 -5.94 -9.85 22.88
CA TYR A 669 -6.06 -11.23 22.41
C TYR A 669 -4.89 -11.63 21.52
N PHE A 670 -4.54 -10.84 20.50
CA PHE A 670 -3.44 -11.17 19.60
C PHE A 670 -2.10 -11.20 20.34
N GLU A 671 -1.92 -10.29 21.30
CA GLU A 671 -0.74 -10.31 22.14
C GLU A 671 -0.70 -11.54 23.05
N SER A 672 -1.82 -11.85 23.71
CA SER A 672 -1.94 -13.06 24.54
C SER A 672 -1.69 -14.34 23.75
N TYR A 673 -2.26 -14.44 22.56
CA TYR A 673 -2.13 -15.60 21.68
C TYR A 673 -0.67 -15.81 21.22
N ARG A 674 0.09 -14.72 21.04
CA ARG A 674 1.54 -14.79 20.76
C ARG A 674 2.36 -15.23 21.97
N LEU A 675 1.95 -14.84 23.18
CA LEU A 675 2.63 -15.21 24.43
C LEU A 675 2.38 -16.67 24.82
N ASP A 676 1.14 -17.13 24.67
CA ASP A 676 0.71 -18.48 25.02
C ASP A 676 -0.63 -18.80 24.35
N SER A 677 -0.58 -19.40 23.16
CA SER A 677 -1.78 -19.73 22.39
C SER A 677 -2.69 -20.71 23.12
N ALA A 678 -2.15 -21.70 23.83
CA ALA A 678 -2.92 -22.71 24.55
C ALA A 678 -3.65 -22.12 25.77
N ALA A 679 -2.96 -21.31 26.59
CA ALA A 679 -3.60 -20.63 27.71
C ALA A 679 -4.62 -19.59 27.23
N THR A 680 -4.33 -18.89 26.14
CA THR A 680 -5.28 -17.97 25.50
C THR A 680 -6.53 -18.71 25.03
N ASP A 681 -6.39 -19.80 24.28
CA ASP A 681 -7.50 -20.63 23.82
C ASP A 681 -8.35 -21.13 24.99
N ALA A 682 -7.72 -21.58 26.09
CA ALA A 682 -8.44 -22.00 27.29
C ALA A 682 -9.28 -20.87 27.91
N VAL A 683 -8.74 -19.65 27.98
CA VAL A 683 -9.47 -18.46 28.44
C VAL A 683 -10.61 -18.12 27.50
N MET A 684 -10.38 -18.15 26.19
CA MET A 684 -11.42 -17.87 25.19
C MET A 684 -12.57 -18.86 25.29
N VAL A 685 -12.27 -20.15 25.43
CA VAL A 685 -13.26 -21.23 25.60
C VAL A 685 -14.04 -21.05 26.89
N ALA A 686 -13.36 -20.79 28.02
CA ALA A 686 -14.04 -20.58 29.30
C ALA A 686 -15.03 -19.40 29.25
N ARG A 687 -14.59 -18.26 28.71
CA ARG A 687 -15.45 -17.07 28.54
C ARG A 687 -16.62 -17.33 27.61
N ALA A 688 -16.37 -17.99 26.47
CA ALA A 688 -17.42 -18.34 25.52
C ALA A 688 -18.47 -19.29 26.14
N LEU A 689 -18.03 -20.25 26.97
CA LEU A 689 -18.91 -21.15 27.74
C LEU A 689 -19.76 -20.38 28.76
N GLU A 690 -19.17 -19.43 29.51
CA GLU A 690 -19.91 -18.58 30.44
C GLU A 690 -21.02 -17.78 29.72
N ARG A 691 -20.73 -17.22 28.54
CA ARG A 691 -21.72 -16.47 27.75
C ARG A 691 -22.89 -17.34 27.28
N VAL A 692 -22.64 -18.56 26.80
CA VAL A 692 -23.73 -19.45 26.37
C VAL A 692 -24.55 -20.00 27.54
N GLU A 693 -24.04 -19.87 28.76
CA GLU A 693 -24.77 -20.11 30.02
C GLU A 693 -25.53 -18.87 30.52
N GLY A 694 -25.43 -17.74 29.83
CA GLY A 694 -26.03 -16.47 30.24
C GLY A 694 -25.32 -15.79 31.41
N LYS A 695 -24.08 -16.19 31.71
CA LYS A 695 -23.22 -15.58 32.72
C LYS A 695 -22.40 -14.46 32.10
N GLU A 696 -22.06 -13.46 32.91
CA GLU A 696 -21.05 -12.48 32.54
C GLU A 696 -19.68 -13.16 32.55
N PRO A 697 -18.93 -13.15 31.44
CA PRO A 697 -17.66 -13.85 31.39
C PRO A 697 -16.62 -13.15 32.25
N GLY A 698 -15.77 -13.92 32.92
CA GLY A 698 -14.66 -13.37 33.72
C GLY A 698 -13.74 -12.48 32.86
N PRO A 699 -13.16 -11.40 33.40
CA PRO A 699 -12.38 -10.43 32.61
C PRO A 699 -11.24 -11.11 31.86
N PHE A 700 -10.97 -10.67 30.63
CA PHE A 700 -9.84 -11.18 29.88
C PHE A 700 -8.52 -10.82 30.61
N PRO A 701 -7.55 -11.75 30.71
CA PRO A 701 -6.30 -11.47 31.41
C PRO A 701 -5.61 -10.22 30.86
N ASN A 702 -5.15 -9.36 31.76
CA ASN A 702 -4.46 -8.12 31.39
C ASN A 702 -3.27 -7.84 32.29
N ALA A 703 -2.37 -6.97 31.83
CA ALA A 703 -1.14 -6.62 32.56
C ALA A 703 -1.40 -6.01 33.95
N THR A 704 -2.50 -5.27 34.11
CA THR A 704 -2.81 -4.54 35.36
C THR A 704 -3.27 -5.44 36.51
N GLN A 705 -3.64 -6.69 36.22
CA GLN A 705 -4.01 -7.69 37.23
C GLN A 705 -2.81 -8.17 38.07
N VAL A 706 -1.58 -7.86 37.64
CA VAL A 706 -0.36 -8.27 38.34
C VAL A 706 0.18 -7.10 39.13
N SER A 707 0.18 -7.24 40.46
CA SER A 707 0.72 -6.22 41.35
C SER A 707 2.22 -5.99 41.12
N ALA A 708 2.71 -4.79 41.42
CA ALA A 708 4.15 -4.48 41.36
C ALA A 708 4.99 -5.41 42.24
N ALA A 709 4.47 -5.83 43.40
CA ALA A 709 5.15 -6.79 44.28
C ALA A 709 5.31 -8.16 43.61
N ARG A 710 4.26 -8.66 42.94
CA ARG A 710 4.34 -9.90 42.17
C ARG A 710 5.26 -9.75 40.96
N MET A 711 5.23 -8.62 40.26
CA MET A 711 6.16 -8.34 39.17
C MET A 711 7.62 -8.42 39.62
N ASN A 712 7.95 -7.80 40.75
CA ASN A 712 9.29 -7.87 41.34
C ASN A 712 9.69 -9.30 41.72
N ASP A 713 8.75 -10.10 42.21
CA ASP A 713 8.97 -11.52 42.50
C ASP A 713 9.24 -12.34 41.22
N LEU A 714 8.49 -12.13 40.14
CA LEU A 714 8.75 -12.77 38.83
C LEU A 714 10.14 -12.42 38.30
N VAL A 715 10.53 -11.14 38.37
CA VAL A 715 11.88 -10.67 37.99
C VAL A 715 12.94 -11.31 38.89
N GLY A 716 12.67 -11.44 40.19
CA GLY A 716 13.54 -12.11 41.16
C GLY A 716 13.73 -13.61 40.85
N GLN A 717 12.65 -14.32 40.53
CA GLN A 717 12.70 -15.72 40.11
C GLN A 717 13.50 -15.90 38.83
N ALA A 718 13.25 -15.06 37.81
CA ALA A 718 14.00 -15.08 36.57
C ALA A 718 15.50 -14.80 36.81
N LYS A 719 15.84 -13.86 37.70
CA LYS A 719 17.23 -13.57 38.09
C LYS A 719 17.92 -14.73 38.82
N ALA A 720 17.18 -15.51 39.60
CA ALA A 720 17.71 -16.67 40.31
C ALA A 720 17.80 -17.94 39.43
N ALA A 721 17.01 -18.02 38.36
CA ALA A 721 16.99 -19.13 37.44
C ALA A 721 18.23 -19.16 36.52
N LYS A 722 18.66 -20.37 36.13
CA LYS A 722 19.66 -20.54 35.08
C LYS A 722 19.01 -20.28 33.71
N PRO A 723 19.80 -19.90 32.68
CA PRO A 723 19.25 -19.70 31.34
C PRO A 723 18.46 -20.90 30.79
N GLU A 724 18.86 -22.13 31.07
CA GLU A 724 18.12 -23.36 30.68
C GLU A 724 16.74 -23.50 31.35
N ASP A 725 16.56 -22.91 32.54
CA ASP A 725 15.33 -23.06 33.33
C ASP A 725 14.30 -21.97 33.02
N ILE A 726 14.72 -20.88 32.35
CA ILE A 726 13.87 -19.73 32.00
C ILE A 726 12.63 -20.12 31.21
N PRO A 727 12.69 -20.94 30.14
CA PRO A 727 11.50 -21.30 29.37
C PRO A 727 10.48 -22.06 30.21
N ALA A 728 10.93 -22.99 31.05
CA ALA A 728 10.06 -23.75 31.94
C ALA A 728 9.43 -22.85 33.02
N LEU A 729 10.21 -21.92 33.57
CA LEU A 729 9.75 -20.92 34.53
C LEU A 729 8.64 -20.05 33.93
N VAL A 730 8.88 -19.45 32.75
CA VAL A 730 7.92 -18.56 32.07
C VAL A 730 6.70 -19.32 31.60
N LYS A 731 6.83 -20.58 31.17
CA LYS A 731 5.69 -21.45 30.86
C LYS A 731 4.77 -21.64 32.07
N GLY A 732 5.31 -21.64 33.28
CA GLY A 732 4.55 -21.71 34.53
C GLY A 732 3.83 -20.42 34.94
N TRP A 733 4.12 -19.28 34.30
CA TRP A 733 3.44 -18.02 34.57
C TRP A 733 2.03 -18.02 33.96
N SER A 734 1.10 -17.39 34.66
CA SER A 734 -0.24 -17.12 34.13
C SER A 734 -0.19 -16.13 32.95
N LEU A 735 -1.24 -16.10 32.14
CA LEU A 735 -1.33 -15.21 30.99
C LEU A 735 -1.23 -13.72 31.38
N ALA A 736 -1.82 -13.33 32.51
CA ALA A 736 -1.70 -11.98 33.07
C ALA A 736 -0.25 -11.64 33.46
N GLU A 737 0.48 -12.58 34.07
CA GLU A 737 1.90 -12.44 34.40
C GLU A 737 2.78 -12.29 33.16
N LYS A 738 2.51 -13.06 32.10
CA LYS A 738 3.18 -12.92 30.80
C LYS A 738 2.94 -11.54 30.18
N LEU A 739 1.70 -11.09 30.12
CA LEU A 739 1.34 -9.76 29.60
C LEU A 739 1.99 -8.63 30.42
N ALA A 740 1.94 -8.74 31.75
CA ALA A 740 2.51 -7.77 32.65
C ALA A 740 4.05 -7.72 32.53
N PHE A 741 4.71 -8.86 32.41
CA PHE A 741 6.15 -8.91 32.20
C PHE A 741 6.55 -8.33 30.84
N LYS A 742 5.75 -8.59 29.79
CA LYS A 742 5.94 -7.96 28.48
C LYS A 742 5.81 -6.43 28.58
N ALA A 743 4.77 -5.92 29.22
CA ALA A 743 4.61 -4.47 29.39
C ALA A 743 5.78 -3.87 30.18
N TRP A 744 6.16 -4.52 31.28
CA TRP A 744 7.28 -4.11 32.13
C TRP A 744 8.61 -4.07 31.38
N ARG A 745 8.97 -5.11 30.61
CA ARG A 745 10.25 -5.19 29.89
C ARG A 745 10.34 -4.18 28.73
N THR A 746 9.20 -3.80 28.15
CA THR A 746 9.15 -2.84 27.03
C THR A 746 9.21 -1.39 27.50
N ASP A 747 9.00 -1.14 28.80
CA ASP A 747 9.19 0.17 29.38
C ASP A 747 10.70 0.52 29.38
N PRO A 748 11.11 1.63 28.74
CA PRO A 748 12.50 2.07 28.72
C PRO A 748 13.14 2.19 30.11
N ALA A 749 12.35 2.47 31.16
CA ALA A 749 12.85 2.59 32.53
C ALA A 749 13.36 1.25 33.10
N ASN A 750 12.88 0.11 32.58
CA ASN A 750 13.22 -1.22 33.08
C ASN A 750 14.25 -1.95 32.21
N LYS A 751 14.74 -1.33 31.14
CA LYS A 751 15.65 -1.96 30.17
C LYS A 751 16.86 -2.61 30.86
N ASP A 752 17.52 -1.89 31.76
CA ASP A 752 18.71 -2.38 32.46
C ASP A 752 18.40 -3.35 33.62
N MET A 753 17.12 -3.59 33.90
CA MET A 753 16.66 -4.48 34.96
C MET A 753 16.34 -5.90 34.44
N ILE A 754 16.40 -6.12 33.12
CA ILE A 754 16.14 -7.44 32.53
C ILE A 754 17.22 -8.43 33.01
N PRO A 755 16.83 -9.57 33.62
CA PRO A 755 17.80 -10.53 34.13
C PRO A 755 18.76 -11.07 33.06
N ALA A 756 20.05 -11.18 33.38
CA ALA A 756 21.05 -11.73 32.47
C ALA A 756 20.74 -13.18 32.02
N SER A 757 20.08 -13.96 32.88
CA SER A 757 19.57 -15.29 32.57
C SER A 757 18.53 -15.30 31.44
N MET A 758 17.62 -14.32 31.43
CA MET A 758 16.64 -14.11 30.35
C MET A 758 17.35 -13.75 29.04
N ILE A 759 18.28 -12.78 29.09
CA ILE A 759 19.07 -12.37 27.92
C ILE A 759 19.82 -13.56 27.32
N ALA A 760 20.47 -14.36 28.15
CA ALA A 760 21.17 -15.57 27.71
C ALA A 760 20.21 -16.64 27.14
N SER A 761 18.98 -16.73 27.65
CA SER A 761 17.98 -17.68 27.17
C SER A 761 17.49 -17.38 25.74
N ARG A 762 17.52 -16.12 25.30
CA ARG A 762 17.07 -15.67 23.96
C ARG A 762 17.65 -16.48 22.81
N LYS A 763 18.91 -16.90 22.96
CA LYS A 763 19.66 -17.64 21.94
C LYS A 763 19.41 -19.15 21.99
N ARG A 764 18.65 -19.65 22.95
CA ARG A 764 18.44 -21.09 23.12
C ARG A 764 17.37 -21.60 22.17
N VAL A 765 17.63 -22.72 21.52
CA VAL A 765 16.63 -23.48 20.76
C VAL A 765 15.65 -24.09 21.74
N LEU A 766 14.38 -23.71 21.68
CA LEU A 766 13.34 -24.34 22.46
C LEU A 766 12.90 -25.64 21.79
N PRO A 767 12.37 -26.61 22.56
CA PRO A 767 11.66 -27.74 21.98
C PRO A 767 10.57 -27.22 21.05
N PRO A 768 10.41 -27.78 19.84
CA PRO A 768 9.26 -27.48 19.00
C PRO A 768 7.99 -27.73 19.80
N GLU A 769 7.11 -26.74 19.88
CA GLU A 769 5.84 -26.91 20.59
C GLU A 769 4.90 -27.80 19.76
N ASP A 770 4.23 -28.73 20.44
CA ASP A 770 3.07 -29.43 19.89
C ASP A 770 1.99 -28.38 19.66
N GLY A 771 1.91 -27.91 18.43
CA GLY A 771 1.09 -26.78 18.08
C GLY A 771 0.37 -26.99 16.76
N PRO A 772 -0.73 -26.26 16.55
CA PRO A 772 -1.47 -26.25 15.30
C PRO A 772 -0.55 -26.20 14.06
N ARG A 773 0.40 -25.27 14.10
CA ARG A 773 1.32 -24.98 12.98
C ARG A 773 2.49 -25.96 12.85
N ASN A 774 2.64 -26.92 13.76
CA ASN A 774 3.74 -27.87 13.78
C ASN A 774 3.25 -29.28 14.15
N PRO A 775 2.43 -29.93 13.29
CA PRO A 775 1.90 -31.27 13.54
C PRO A 775 2.97 -32.37 13.58
N ALA A 776 4.25 -31.99 13.49
CA ALA A 776 5.40 -32.88 13.50
C ALA A 776 6.47 -32.38 14.48
N ALA A 777 6.11 -31.80 15.63
CA ALA A 777 7.06 -31.32 16.64
C ALA A 777 8.12 -32.38 17.00
N ALA A 778 7.73 -33.66 17.10
CA ALA A 778 8.65 -34.78 17.26
C ALA A 778 9.64 -34.91 16.09
N LYS A 779 9.17 -34.90 14.84
CA LYS A 779 10.01 -34.94 13.63
C LYS A 779 10.88 -33.70 13.48
N ALA A 780 10.39 -32.53 13.89
CA ALA A 780 11.14 -31.28 13.93
C ALA A 780 12.28 -31.40 14.94
N SER A 781 12.02 -31.94 16.13
CA SER A 781 13.03 -32.19 17.17
C SER A 781 14.09 -33.20 16.71
N GLU A 782 13.67 -34.30 16.07
CA GLU A 782 14.59 -35.28 15.44
C GLU A 782 15.43 -34.62 14.35
N THR A 783 14.81 -33.77 13.52
CA THR A 783 15.52 -33.05 12.45
C THR A 783 16.56 -32.11 13.04
N LEU A 784 16.20 -31.27 14.01
CA LEU A 784 17.12 -30.38 14.72
C LEU A 784 18.28 -31.14 15.38
N THR A 785 17.99 -32.29 15.99
CA THR A 785 19.01 -33.18 16.55
C THR A 785 19.95 -33.70 15.46
N SER A 786 19.42 -34.15 14.31
CA SER A 786 20.23 -34.60 13.16
C SER A 786 21.10 -33.48 12.56
N LEU A 787 20.66 -32.23 12.71
CA LEU A 787 21.39 -31.04 12.29
C LEU A 787 22.47 -30.61 13.30
N GLY A 788 22.56 -31.25 14.47
CA GLY A 788 23.53 -30.89 15.52
C GLY A 788 23.10 -29.69 16.37
N ILE A 789 21.81 -29.34 16.34
CA ILE A 789 21.20 -28.27 17.12
C ILE A 789 20.00 -28.80 17.93
N PRO A 790 20.19 -29.83 18.78
CA PRO A 790 19.08 -30.37 19.58
C PRO A 790 18.45 -29.28 20.47
N PRO A 791 17.16 -29.41 20.85
CA PRO A 791 16.54 -28.52 21.81
C PRO A 791 17.41 -28.30 23.07
N GLY A 792 17.45 -27.06 23.54
CA GLY A 792 18.32 -26.60 24.62
C GLY A 792 19.68 -26.07 24.15
N THR A 793 20.06 -26.26 22.88
CA THR A 793 21.28 -25.71 22.29
C THR A 793 21.26 -24.18 22.29
N THR A 794 22.38 -23.54 22.65
CA THR A 794 22.56 -22.09 22.42
C THR A 794 23.05 -21.86 20.99
N LEU A 795 22.35 -21.01 20.24
CA LEU A 795 22.72 -20.55 18.91
C LEU A 795 23.49 -19.24 19.01
N ASP A 796 24.74 -19.29 18.60
CA ASP A 796 25.53 -18.10 18.27
C ASP A 796 25.72 -18.02 16.75
N ALA A 797 26.34 -16.94 16.29
CA ALA A 797 26.57 -16.74 14.87
C ALA A 797 27.48 -17.82 14.27
N ASP A 798 28.51 -18.28 14.99
CA ASP A 798 29.46 -19.28 14.48
C ASP A 798 28.80 -20.64 14.30
N ARG A 799 27.95 -21.03 15.25
CA ARG A 799 27.18 -22.27 15.17
C ARG A 799 26.14 -22.23 14.06
N LEU A 800 25.50 -21.09 13.83
CA LEU A 800 24.59 -20.90 12.70
C LEU A 800 25.33 -20.97 11.37
N LEU A 801 26.49 -20.31 11.24
CA LEU A 801 27.31 -20.39 10.03
C LEU A 801 27.77 -21.82 9.76
N SER A 802 28.24 -22.53 10.80
CA SER A 802 28.63 -23.94 10.67
C SER A 802 27.46 -24.86 10.27
N LEU A 803 26.27 -24.62 10.82
CA LEU A 803 25.06 -25.33 10.41
C LEU A 803 24.75 -25.09 8.93
N VAL A 804 24.84 -23.84 8.49
CA VAL A 804 24.52 -23.45 7.12
C VAL A 804 25.53 -24.02 6.12
N ASP A 805 26.82 -24.02 6.47
CA ASP A 805 27.86 -24.67 5.65
C ASP A 805 27.59 -26.17 5.49
N LYS A 806 27.20 -26.84 6.59
CA LYS A 806 26.79 -28.25 6.55
C LYS A 806 25.55 -28.46 5.67
N LEU A 807 24.51 -27.64 5.83
CA LEU A 807 23.30 -27.71 5.01
C LEU A 807 23.59 -27.45 3.53
N ALA A 808 24.53 -26.56 3.22
CA ALA A 808 24.91 -26.27 1.85
C ALA A 808 25.67 -27.44 1.21
N ALA A 809 26.54 -28.12 1.96
CA ALA A 809 27.19 -29.34 1.52
C ALA A 809 26.19 -30.51 1.33
N GLU A 810 25.11 -30.53 2.10
CA GLU A 810 24.05 -31.55 2.06
C GLU A 810 22.83 -31.14 1.20
N ALA A 811 22.89 -30.03 0.46
CA ALA A 811 21.70 -29.42 -0.17
C ALA A 811 20.91 -30.39 -1.06
N LYS A 812 21.60 -31.32 -1.73
CA LYS A 812 20.98 -32.39 -2.53
C LYS A 812 20.08 -33.32 -1.72
N THR A 813 20.49 -33.70 -0.52
CA THR A 813 19.76 -34.61 0.37
C THR A 813 18.79 -33.90 1.31
N ARG A 814 18.85 -32.56 1.35
CA ARG A 814 18.08 -31.70 2.26
C ARG A 814 17.23 -30.67 1.50
N SER A 815 16.99 -30.86 0.20
CA SER A 815 16.17 -29.93 -0.59
C SER A 815 14.78 -29.80 0.02
N GLY A 816 14.28 -28.57 0.07
CA GLY A 816 12.99 -28.28 0.68
C GLY A 816 13.01 -28.40 2.18
N LEU A 817 14.14 -28.19 2.84
CA LEU A 817 14.17 -27.99 4.27
C LEU A 817 14.00 -26.50 4.60
N LEU A 818 12.97 -26.16 5.37
CA LEU A 818 12.83 -24.86 6.03
C LEU A 818 13.04 -25.03 7.52
N VAL A 819 14.00 -24.30 8.08
CA VAL A 819 14.16 -24.18 9.53
C VAL A 819 13.93 -22.73 9.91
N SER A 820 12.80 -22.48 10.56
CA SER A 820 12.45 -21.15 11.07
C SER A 820 12.67 -21.11 12.57
N PHE A 821 13.42 -20.12 13.02
CA PHE A 821 13.62 -19.74 14.41
C PHE A 821 12.89 -18.41 14.63
N TYR A 822 11.85 -18.46 15.45
CA TYR A 822 11.12 -17.27 15.89
C TYR A 822 11.51 -16.98 17.33
N GLY A 823 11.85 -15.75 17.68
CA GLY A 823 11.86 -15.36 19.09
C GLY A 823 10.47 -15.64 19.67
N SER A 824 10.42 -16.61 20.58
CA SER A 824 9.34 -17.60 20.68
C SER A 824 8.00 -17.12 21.19
N ASP A 825 7.98 -16.04 21.97
CA ASP A 825 6.86 -15.84 22.91
C ASP A 825 6.61 -14.37 23.21
N GLY A 826 7.28 -13.43 22.54
CA GLY A 826 7.20 -12.02 22.92
C GLY A 826 7.68 -11.71 24.35
N LEU A 827 8.35 -12.66 25.03
CA LEU A 827 9.03 -12.50 26.33
C LEU A 827 10.53 -12.77 26.23
N ASP A 828 10.99 -13.22 25.06
CA ASP A 828 12.36 -13.50 24.67
C ASP A 828 12.97 -14.69 25.46
N THR A 829 12.20 -15.76 25.68
CA THR A 829 12.72 -16.94 26.42
C THR A 829 13.54 -17.91 25.56
N GLY A 830 13.59 -17.71 24.25
CA GLY A 830 14.37 -18.52 23.32
C GLY A 830 13.83 -18.48 21.90
N PHE A 831 14.39 -19.30 21.02
CA PHE A 831 13.91 -19.52 19.66
C PHE A 831 12.97 -20.72 19.61
N THR A 832 11.70 -20.50 19.28
CA THR A 832 10.81 -21.58 18.86
C THR A 832 11.18 -21.96 17.45
N THR A 833 11.37 -23.25 17.25
CA THR A 833 11.73 -23.81 15.95
C THR A 833 10.53 -24.43 15.26
N GLN A 834 10.33 -24.04 14.01
CA GLN A 834 9.45 -24.73 13.09
C GLN A 834 10.31 -25.34 11.98
N VAL A 835 10.13 -26.65 11.76
CA VAL A 835 10.78 -27.35 10.64
C VAL A 835 9.69 -27.75 9.67
N LEU A 836 9.71 -27.14 8.48
CA LEU A 836 8.74 -27.44 7.42
C LEU A 836 9.45 -28.06 6.22
N PRO A 837 8.90 -29.13 5.62
CA PRO A 837 9.28 -29.51 4.28
C PRO A 837 8.71 -28.47 3.29
N CYS A 838 9.56 -27.61 2.71
CA CYS A 838 9.20 -26.70 1.63
C CYS A 838 8.90 -27.43 0.31
N PHE A 839 9.33 -28.68 0.14
CA PHE A 839 9.03 -29.49 -1.05
C PHE A 839 8.71 -30.91 -0.61
N ASP A 840 7.46 -31.14 -0.23
CA ASP A 840 6.92 -32.48 -0.29
C ASP A 840 6.48 -32.72 -1.75
N PRO A 841 7.22 -33.52 -2.54
CA PRO A 841 6.91 -33.77 -3.94
C PRO A 841 5.54 -34.46 -4.13
N ASP A 842 5.00 -35.09 -3.08
CA ASP A 842 3.70 -35.75 -3.09
C ASP A 842 2.55 -34.83 -2.62
N SER A 843 2.86 -33.66 -2.07
CA SER A 843 1.82 -32.72 -1.62
C SER A 843 1.22 -31.96 -2.81
N LYS A 844 0.01 -32.37 -3.23
CA LYS A 844 -0.80 -31.64 -4.24
C LYS A 844 -1.27 -30.25 -3.78
N LYS A 845 -0.87 -29.79 -2.59
CA LYS A 845 -1.27 -28.50 -2.02
C LYS A 845 -0.07 -27.56 -1.95
N SER A 846 -0.21 -26.45 -2.65
CA SER A 846 0.65 -25.28 -2.80
C SER A 846 1.13 -24.55 -1.52
N ALA A 847 1.16 -25.19 -0.33
CA ALA A 847 1.65 -24.53 0.89
C ALA A 847 3.13 -24.10 0.76
N ALA A 848 3.91 -24.89 0.02
CA ALA A 848 5.27 -24.59 -0.44
C ALA A 848 5.35 -23.35 -1.33
N PHE A 849 4.45 -23.27 -2.32
CA PHE A 849 4.39 -22.16 -3.27
C PHE A 849 3.87 -20.87 -2.61
N ALA A 850 2.96 -20.99 -1.64
CA ALA A 850 2.39 -19.90 -0.84
C ALA A 850 3.42 -19.28 0.14
N MET A 851 4.24 -20.10 0.79
CA MET A 851 5.37 -19.62 1.60
C MET A 851 6.49 -19.04 0.73
N ALA A 852 6.76 -19.65 -0.43
CA ALA A 852 7.68 -19.08 -1.42
C ALA A 852 7.19 -17.73 -1.98
N THR A 853 5.86 -17.53 -2.10
CA THR A 853 5.26 -16.22 -2.48
C THR A 853 5.30 -15.21 -1.35
N TYR A 854 5.14 -15.62 -0.08
CA TYR A 854 5.40 -14.75 1.08
C TYR A 854 6.86 -14.25 1.11
N SER A 855 7.75 -15.02 0.48
CA SER A 855 9.13 -14.68 0.22
C SER A 855 9.38 -14.27 -1.24
N MET A 856 8.43 -13.61 -1.93
CA MET A 856 8.70 -13.01 -3.26
C MET A 856 9.86 -12.01 -3.21
N TYR A 857 10.00 -11.27 -2.11
CA TYR A 857 11.19 -10.47 -1.82
C TYR A 857 12.48 -11.29 -1.86
N THR A 858 12.40 -12.52 -1.38
CA THR A 858 13.51 -13.47 -1.37
C THR A 858 13.81 -14.01 -2.76
N VAL A 859 12.79 -14.31 -3.58
CA VAL A 859 13.00 -14.70 -4.99
C VAL A 859 13.61 -13.55 -5.80
N SER A 860 13.20 -12.31 -5.56
CA SER A 860 13.81 -11.14 -6.21
C SER A 860 15.26 -10.94 -5.74
N SER A 861 15.51 -10.99 -4.43
CA SER A 861 16.84 -10.76 -3.87
C SER A 861 17.83 -11.88 -4.22
N LEU A 862 17.34 -13.12 -4.42
CA LEU A 862 18.12 -14.27 -4.86
C LEU A 862 18.88 -14.06 -6.17
N PHE A 863 18.48 -13.09 -6.99
CA PHE A 863 19.26 -12.73 -8.17
C PHE A 863 19.39 -11.22 -8.44
N GLU A 864 19.38 -10.42 -7.37
CA GLU A 864 20.03 -9.11 -7.35
C GLU A 864 21.55 -9.23 -7.14
N SER A 865 22.05 -10.37 -6.66
CA SER A 865 23.48 -10.58 -6.33
C SER A 865 24.42 -10.79 -7.54
N GLY A 866 24.06 -10.30 -8.74
CA GLY A 866 24.96 -10.25 -9.89
C GLY A 866 25.28 -11.58 -10.59
N SER A 867 24.58 -12.68 -10.28
CA SER A 867 24.72 -13.91 -11.07
C SER A 867 23.88 -13.80 -12.34
N ASP A 868 24.47 -13.26 -13.39
CA ASP A 868 23.92 -13.25 -14.75
C ASP A 868 23.88 -14.66 -15.39
N SER A 869 24.04 -15.71 -14.57
CA SER A 869 24.17 -17.07 -15.05
C SER A 869 22.79 -17.62 -15.40
N SER A 870 22.58 -17.79 -16.70
CA SER A 870 21.59 -18.66 -17.35
C SER A 870 21.51 -20.09 -16.78
N THR A 871 22.38 -20.46 -15.85
CA THR A 871 22.43 -21.76 -15.18
C THR A 871 22.26 -21.59 -13.66
N PRO A 872 21.14 -22.04 -13.07
CA PRO A 872 20.97 -22.00 -11.62
C PRO A 872 21.97 -22.93 -10.91
N PRO A 873 22.41 -22.60 -9.67
CA PRO A 873 23.37 -23.40 -8.92
C PRO A 873 22.81 -24.80 -8.59
N GLU A 874 23.69 -25.78 -8.35
CA GLU A 874 23.35 -27.17 -8.02
C GLU A 874 22.59 -27.27 -6.68
N GLY A 875 22.83 -26.33 -5.79
CA GLY A 875 22.09 -26.15 -4.55
C GLY A 875 22.32 -24.76 -3.99
N MET A 876 21.50 -24.39 -3.03
CA MET A 876 21.53 -23.08 -2.41
C MET A 876 20.98 -23.17 -1.00
N VAL A 877 21.63 -22.50 -0.05
CA VAL A 877 21.08 -22.28 1.28
C VAL A 877 20.94 -20.79 1.50
N LEU A 878 19.76 -20.40 1.94
CA LEU A 878 19.44 -19.02 2.17
C LEU A 878 19.10 -18.82 3.64
N VAL A 879 19.72 -17.83 4.26
CA VAL A 879 19.47 -17.44 5.63
C VAL A 879 18.84 -16.04 5.61
N ASN A 880 17.53 -15.96 5.82
CA ASN A 880 16.82 -14.71 6.01
C ASN A 880 16.75 -14.39 7.50
N PHE A 881 17.04 -13.17 7.90
CA PHE A 881 16.87 -12.74 9.27
C PHE A 881 16.49 -11.28 9.37
N GLY A 882 15.69 -10.94 10.38
CA GLY A 882 15.20 -9.59 10.60
C GLY A 882 14.61 -9.43 11.98
N SER A 883 14.59 -8.20 12.49
CA SER A 883 13.82 -7.86 13.68
C SER A 883 12.35 -7.66 13.32
N SER A 884 11.43 -7.93 14.24
CA SER A 884 9.99 -7.66 14.05
C SER A 884 9.63 -6.21 13.68
N SER A 885 10.54 -5.24 13.83
CA SER A 885 10.32 -3.83 13.44
C SER A 885 11.18 -3.32 12.27
N GLY A 886 11.96 -4.17 11.59
CA GLY A 886 13.03 -3.73 10.70
C GLY A 886 13.15 -4.49 9.38
N ARG A 887 14.07 -4.03 8.52
CA ARG A 887 14.39 -4.65 7.23
C ARG A 887 14.85 -6.10 7.42
N SER A 888 14.31 -6.99 6.60
CA SER A 888 14.85 -8.34 6.48
C SER A 888 16.16 -8.29 5.70
N GLN A 889 17.19 -8.92 6.24
CA GLN A 889 18.46 -9.15 5.57
C GLN A 889 18.53 -10.62 5.16
N HIS A 890 19.36 -10.92 4.17
CA HIS A 890 19.54 -12.28 3.70
C HIS A 890 21.00 -12.56 3.37
N LEU A 891 21.38 -13.82 3.54
CA LEU A 891 22.71 -14.34 3.22
C LEU A 891 22.53 -15.62 2.40
N THR A 892 23.30 -15.75 1.33
CA THR A 892 23.16 -16.84 0.36
C THR A 892 24.44 -17.64 0.27
N TRP A 893 24.32 -18.95 0.43
CA TRP A 893 25.35 -19.94 0.13
C TRP A 893 24.95 -20.66 -1.15
N THR A 894 25.89 -20.83 -2.07
CA THR A 894 25.65 -21.55 -3.33
C THR A 894 26.51 -22.80 -3.41
N LEU A 895 25.94 -23.88 -3.90
CA LEU A 895 26.65 -25.12 -4.23
C LEU A 895 26.78 -25.18 -5.76
N ALA A 896 28.00 -25.18 -6.26
CA ALA A 896 28.29 -25.32 -7.69
C ALA A 896 29.48 -26.27 -7.88
N ASN A 897 29.30 -27.29 -8.72
CA ASN A 897 30.29 -28.32 -8.99
C ASN A 897 30.84 -28.97 -7.70
N GLY A 898 29.95 -29.26 -6.75
CA GLY A 898 30.31 -29.82 -5.44
C GLY A 898 31.08 -28.88 -4.49
N THR A 899 31.27 -27.61 -4.84
CA THR A 899 31.92 -26.60 -4.00
C THR A 899 30.89 -25.64 -3.40
N VAL A 900 30.88 -25.50 -2.07
CA VAL A 900 30.06 -24.51 -1.36
C VAL A 900 30.78 -23.17 -1.35
N THR A 901 30.10 -22.13 -1.82
CA THR A 901 30.54 -20.74 -1.77
C THR A 901 29.70 -20.00 -0.74
N ALA A 902 30.34 -19.53 0.33
CA ALA A 902 29.73 -18.71 1.37
C ALA A 902 29.62 -17.23 0.90
N PRO A 903 28.71 -16.43 1.49
CA PRO A 903 28.64 -15.00 1.21
C PRO A 903 29.91 -14.28 1.68
N ALA A 904 30.31 -13.25 0.94
CA ALA A 904 31.54 -12.49 1.22
C ALA A 904 31.52 -11.77 2.57
N ASP A 905 30.33 -11.35 3.03
CA ASP A 905 30.14 -10.68 4.32
C ASP A 905 29.07 -11.38 5.16
N THR A 906 29.49 -11.92 6.30
CA THR A 906 28.61 -12.53 7.32
C THR A 906 28.43 -11.64 8.55
N THR A 907 29.08 -10.46 8.57
CA THR A 907 28.97 -9.45 9.63
C THR A 907 27.53 -9.10 9.97
N PRO A 908 26.58 -9.00 9.00
CA PRO A 908 25.23 -8.62 9.35
C PRO A 908 24.50 -9.66 10.21
N LEU A 909 24.73 -10.96 9.96
CA LEU A 909 24.21 -12.04 10.81
C LEU A 909 24.88 -12.01 12.21
N ARG A 910 26.20 -11.80 12.27
CA ARG A 910 26.92 -11.67 13.54
C ARG A 910 26.41 -10.51 14.37
N ASN A 911 26.13 -9.37 13.74
CA ASN A 911 25.54 -8.20 14.38
C ASN A 911 24.13 -8.49 14.88
N ALA A 912 23.29 -9.16 14.08
CA ALA A 912 21.95 -9.55 14.50
C ALA A 912 21.97 -10.49 15.72
N MET A 913 22.88 -11.47 15.74
CA MET A 913 23.05 -12.38 16.87
C MET A 913 23.64 -11.68 18.10
N THR A 914 24.53 -10.71 17.91
CA THR A 914 25.09 -9.89 19.02
C THR A 914 24.04 -8.93 19.57
N ALA A 915 23.15 -8.41 18.73
CA ALA A 915 22.06 -7.54 19.17
C ALA A 915 21.11 -8.24 20.15
N LEU A 916 20.97 -9.57 20.10
CA LEU A 916 20.18 -10.35 21.06
C LEU A 916 20.72 -10.29 22.49
N ASP A 917 21.99 -9.98 22.67
CA ASP A 917 22.61 -9.80 24.00
C ASP A 917 22.25 -8.45 24.64
N GLN A 918 21.65 -7.53 23.88
CA GLN A 918 21.23 -6.23 24.41
C GLN A 918 19.90 -6.36 25.15
N PRO A 919 19.70 -5.71 26.30
CA PRO A 919 18.44 -5.85 27.04
C PRO A 919 17.19 -5.45 26.21
N ASP A 920 17.31 -4.44 25.35
CA ASP A 920 16.26 -3.98 24.43
C ASP A 920 16.26 -4.67 23.06
N ALA A 921 16.91 -5.83 22.94
CA ALA A 921 16.86 -6.62 21.73
C ALA A 921 15.41 -6.87 21.31
N GLN A 922 15.13 -6.64 20.04
CA GLN A 922 13.86 -7.04 19.45
C GLN A 922 13.87 -8.51 19.11
N THR A 923 12.67 -9.08 18.97
CA THR A 923 12.47 -10.44 18.49
C THR A 923 13.16 -10.61 17.13
N LEU A 924 14.18 -11.48 17.09
CA LEU A 924 14.82 -11.89 15.85
C LEU A 924 13.98 -13.01 15.21
N TYR A 925 13.63 -12.80 13.95
CA TYR A 925 13.20 -13.85 13.05
C TYR A 925 14.42 -14.33 12.27
N LEU A 926 14.63 -15.64 12.18
CA LEU A 926 15.69 -16.27 11.40
C LEU A 926 15.09 -17.47 10.66
N MET A 927 15.32 -17.56 9.36
CA MET A 927 14.77 -18.59 8.49
C MET A 927 15.87 -19.13 7.59
N ILE A 928 16.10 -20.44 7.64
CA ILE A 928 17.07 -21.15 6.81
C ILE A 928 16.31 -22.00 5.79
N SER A 929 16.47 -21.68 4.51
CA SER A 929 15.85 -22.39 3.39
C SER A 929 16.91 -23.14 2.60
N VAL A 930 16.72 -24.44 2.36
CA VAL A 930 17.62 -25.27 1.54
C VAL A 930 16.94 -25.63 0.22
N LEU A 931 17.59 -25.30 -0.89
CA LEU A 931 17.08 -25.49 -2.25
C LEU A 931 18.09 -26.32 -3.06
N HIS A 932 17.63 -27.34 -3.77
CA HIS A 932 18.42 -28.07 -4.76
C HIS A 932 18.20 -27.52 -6.17
N ARG A 933 19.02 -27.94 -7.13
CA ARG A 933 19.05 -27.53 -8.53
C ARG A 933 17.66 -27.41 -9.20
N GLU A 934 16.76 -28.33 -8.91
CA GLU A 934 15.42 -28.32 -9.50
C GLU A 934 14.56 -27.18 -8.95
N ASP A 935 14.69 -26.86 -7.66
CA ASP A 935 13.93 -25.81 -6.99
C ASP A 935 14.53 -24.42 -7.27
N THR A 936 15.86 -24.33 -7.39
CA THR A 936 16.54 -23.11 -7.88
C THR A 936 16.17 -22.80 -9.33
N ALA A 937 16.03 -23.82 -10.18
CA ALA A 937 15.53 -23.64 -11.55
C ALA A 937 14.07 -23.18 -11.61
N LYS A 938 13.18 -23.73 -10.76
CA LYS A 938 11.78 -23.26 -10.66
C LYS A 938 11.72 -21.80 -10.21
N ALA A 939 12.51 -21.40 -9.21
CA ALA A 939 12.58 -20.01 -8.75
C ALA A 939 13.07 -19.07 -9.87
N ALA A 940 14.08 -19.48 -10.65
CA ALA A 940 14.60 -18.71 -11.78
C ALA A 940 13.55 -18.54 -12.90
N ASN A 941 12.76 -19.58 -13.17
CA ASN A 941 11.68 -19.51 -14.16
C ASN A 941 10.56 -18.57 -13.71
N LEU A 942 10.19 -18.62 -12.42
CA LEU A 942 9.17 -17.73 -11.86
C LEU A 942 9.57 -16.26 -11.99
N ARG A 943 10.84 -15.92 -11.68
CA ARG A 943 11.34 -14.55 -11.87
C ARG A 943 11.28 -14.10 -13.32
N ARG A 944 11.63 -14.98 -14.27
CA ARG A 944 11.54 -14.65 -15.69
C ARG A 944 10.11 -14.34 -16.12
N ALA A 945 9.14 -15.12 -15.64
CA ALA A 945 7.73 -14.86 -15.89
C ALA A 945 7.29 -13.49 -15.34
N LEU A 946 7.67 -13.17 -14.10
CA LEU A 946 7.34 -11.89 -13.47
C LEU A 946 7.97 -10.68 -14.17
N ASN A 947 9.23 -10.81 -14.62
CA ASN A 947 9.89 -9.73 -15.35
C ASN A 947 9.33 -9.55 -16.77
N SER A 948 8.91 -10.63 -17.44
CA SER A 948 8.30 -10.54 -18.77
C SER A 948 6.90 -9.91 -18.76
N GLU A 949 6.21 -9.92 -17.61
CA GLU A 949 4.92 -9.24 -17.43
C GLU A 949 5.08 -7.72 -17.18
N GLY A 950 6.29 -7.24 -16.86
CA GLY A 950 6.56 -5.80 -16.67
C GLY A 950 7.02 -5.06 -17.93
N ASP A 951 7.34 -5.80 -19.00
CA ASP A 951 7.75 -5.25 -20.32
C ASP A 951 6.60 -5.28 -21.35
N THR A 952 5.42 -5.79 -20.98
CA THR A 952 4.20 -5.52 -21.75
C THR A 952 3.73 -4.13 -21.40
N ASP A 953 3.76 -3.25 -22.42
CA ASP A 953 3.16 -1.91 -22.47
C ASP A 953 1.94 -1.86 -21.53
N ASP A 954 1.91 -0.94 -20.56
CA ASP A 954 0.81 -0.73 -19.58
C ASP A 954 -0.55 -0.36 -20.25
N SER A 955 -0.67 -0.58 -21.57
CA SER A 955 -1.87 -0.44 -22.39
C SER A 955 -2.46 -1.76 -22.91
N GLU A 956 -1.86 -2.92 -22.61
CA GLU A 956 -2.43 -4.27 -22.86
C GLU A 956 -2.67 -5.05 -21.55
#